data_AF-A0A142XBM7-F1
#
_entry.id   AF-A0A142XBM7-F1
#
_cell.length_a   1.000
_cell.length_b   1.000
_cell.length_c   1.000
_cell.angle_alpha   90.00
_cell.angle_beta   90.00
_cell.angle_gamma   90.00
#
_symmetry.space_group_name_H-M   'P 1'
#
loop_
_entity.id
_entity.type
_entity.pdbx_description
1 polymer ?
#
loop_
_entity_poly.entity_id
_entity_poly.type
_entity_poly.pdbx_seq_one_letter_code
_entity_poly.pdbx_strand_id
1 'polypeptide(L)'
;MASELTPDTAPEPVYRSPWQKWVAFWFPAADPTTLGFIRLTTGLLVLYTHLAYSVDLQQFFGKHGWYSAAFIERERKEYPWQVSPFWDWNPKDVVPAKVPDFPHRRKAVVDFIRGLPADEAQRKRALEFLRRISASENPDHPLEALNWFQSMRTFPERRDRYLNVLTSGSAPAKDEPAPPAFLAALPPEARQQVAADARAFWEVLPLNRADNSARAYVLNHFVELGPEFRRALVNFLYTLPSDPVERAKRIDYLDYWNNEPDKVVRTGHSIFSIWFHVTDPTQMALVHAAVLVAILLFTLGLFTRVTSVLVWVAVVGYIHRTQQVLFGMDTMMNILLFYLMIGNSGAALSLDRVIARYRAARASLARTGAIDAPTRAFLAVPPPSKGAGFALRLIQVHFCFIYVAAGLSKLKGPAWWDGHAVWDVMVNPEFTLMQYEWYERVLRAVANIKPLYYAAVALSSWSTLFIEIAGPFLLWTRLRWFIIFLATAMHAGIAVLMGLNLFELLMIVMLLAFLPDLVIRDRLRGGTGLAKVTFAFDPGSAVSRRAAALALAADTEGQVALTPDSGLVTPALTDAGGTRYSDARGVTALFRALRVLSPLAFVLWVPGVRGILAKRLFPAPAGSVPPAPTASTPVGAR
;
A
#
# COMPACT_ATOMS: atom_id res chain seq x y z
N MET A 1 -35.24 -25.65 32.73
CA MET A 1 -36.21 -24.90 33.53
C MET A 1 -36.20 -23.46 33.02
N ALA A 2 -37.34 -22.99 32.55
CA ALA A 2 -37.51 -21.65 32.00
C ALA A 2 -37.84 -20.64 33.11
N SER A 3 -37.27 -19.45 32.98
CA SER A 3 -37.80 -18.14 33.40
C SER A 3 -38.23 -17.93 34.86
N GLU A 4 -37.33 -17.34 35.64
CA GLU A 4 -37.69 -16.35 36.68
C GLU A 4 -36.81 -15.11 36.50
N LEU A 5 -37.19 -14.25 35.56
CA LEU A 5 -36.81 -12.83 35.57
C LEU A 5 -38.11 -12.05 35.50
N THR A 6 -38.61 -11.65 36.67
CA THR A 6 -39.72 -10.68 36.77
C THR A 6 -39.20 -9.29 36.41
N PRO A 7 -40.06 -8.36 35.93
CA PRO A 7 -39.68 -6.98 35.57
C PRO A 7 -38.92 -6.24 36.68
N ASP A 8 -39.18 -6.58 37.95
CA ASP A 8 -38.57 -5.96 39.14
C ASP A 8 -37.16 -6.48 39.47
N THR A 9 -36.64 -7.46 38.73
CA THR A 9 -35.27 -8.00 38.90
C THR A 9 -34.36 -7.69 37.70
N ALA A 10 -34.89 -7.03 36.66
CA ALA A 10 -34.08 -6.55 35.56
C ALA A 10 -33.20 -5.39 36.06
N PRO A 11 -31.86 -5.48 35.96
CA PRO A 11 -31.00 -4.36 36.35
C PRO A 11 -31.44 -3.12 35.57
N GLU A 12 -31.68 -2.01 36.27
CA GLU A 12 -32.07 -0.76 35.63
C GLU A 12 -31.14 -0.47 34.44
N PRO A 13 -31.68 -0.05 33.27
CA PRO A 13 -30.85 0.24 32.12
C PRO A 13 -29.93 1.40 32.48
N VAL A 14 -28.66 1.07 32.78
CA VAL A 14 -27.62 2.07 33.08
C VAL A 14 -27.57 3.04 31.91
N TYR A 15 -28.09 4.25 32.12
CA TYR A 15 -28.08 5.28 31.09
C TYR A 15 -26.64 5.63 30.79
N ARG A 16 -26.14 5.16 29.64
CA ARG A 16 -24.80 5.48 29.17
C ARG A 16 -24.86 6.81 28.42
N SER A 17 -24.06 7.78 28.85
CA SER A 17 -23.84 9.02 28.10
C SER A 17 -23.36 8.73 26.66
N PRO A 18 -23.58 9.66 25.71
CA PRO A 18 -23.06 9.51 24.35
C PRO A 18 -21.56 9.22 24.30
N TRP A 19 -20.77 9.87 25.18
CA TRP A 19 -19.33 9.62 25.30
C TRP A 19 -19.02 8.19 25.78
N GLN A 20 -19.75 7.65 26.76
CA GLN A 20 -19.56 6.27 27.20
C GLN A 20 -19.92 5.26 26.09
N LYS A 21 -20.95 5.53 25.29
CA LYS A 21 -21.29 4.70 24.11
C LYS A 21 -20.18 4.76 23.06
N TRP A 22 -19.63 5.95 22.80
CA TRP A 22 -18.49 6.16 21.90
C TRP A 22 -17.25 5.38 22.37
N VAL A 23 -16.88 5.50 23.65
CA VAL A 23 -15.74 4.77 24.23
C VAL A 23 -15.98 3.27 24.21
N ALA A 24 -17.19 2.80 24.54
CA ALA A 24 -17.53 1.37 24.51
C ALA A 24 -17.52 0.79 23.09
N PHE A 25 -17.88 1.60 22.08
CA PHE A 25 -17.80 1.21 20.69
C PHE A 25 -16.35 0.98 20.25
N TRP A 26 -15.46 1.95 20.53
CA TRP A 26 -14.06 1.91 20.09
C TRP A 26 -13.17 1.01 20.93
N PHE A 27 -13.39 0.91 22.25
CA PHE A 27 -12.49 0.20 23.16
C PHE A 27 -13.15 -0.97 23.90
N PRO A 28 -13.88 -1.88 23.21
CA PRO A 28 -14.40 -3.07 23.85
C PRO A 28 -13.24 -3.97 24.29
N ALA A 29 -13.34 -4.60 25.45
CA ALA A 29 -12.39 -5.66 25.82
C ALA A 29 -12.71 -6.90 24.97
N ALA A 30 -11.92 -7.15 23.93
CA ALA A 30 -12.15 -8.23 22.97
C ALA A 30 -11.11 -9.34 23.10
N ASP A 31 -11.50 -10.59 22.84
CA ASP A 31 -10.56 -11.70 22.70
C ASP A 31 -9.64 -11.43 21.47
N PRO A 32 -8.31 -11.45 21.63
CA PRO A 32 -7.37 -11.17 20.56
C PRO A 32 -7.26 -12.28 19.49
N THR A 33 -7.99 -13.39 19.60
CA THR A 33 -7.89 -14.53 18.68
C THR A 33 -8.21 -14.15 17.24
N THR A 34 -9.28 -13.39 16.99
CA THR A 34 -9.60 -12.91 15.64
C THR A 34 -8.47 -12.07 15.06
N LEU A 35 -7.90 -11.18 15.87
CA LEU A 35 -6.78 -10.34 15.42
C LEU A 35 -5.50 -11.15 15.19
N GLY A 36 -5.23 -12.17 16.03
CA GLY A 36 -4.12 -13.10 15.83
C GLY A 36 -4.26 -13.94 14.56
N PHE A 37 -5.50 -14.29 14.18
CA PHE A 37 -5.79 -14.98 12.92
C PHE A 37 -5.59 -14.07 11.72
N ILE A 38 -6.09 -12.82 11.79
CA ILE A 38 -5.83 -11.78 10.78
C ILE A 38 -4.32 -11.55 10.62
N ARG A 39 -3.55 -11.49 11.72
CA ARG A 39 -2.08 -11.38 11.66
C ARG A 39 -1.45 -12.51 10.86
N LEU A 40 -1.87 -13.74 11.11
CA LEU A 40 -1.34 -14.92 10.42
C LEU A 40 -1.65 -14.87 8.93
N THR A 41 -2.90 -14.61 8.55
CA THR A 41 -3.30 -14.56 7.13
C THR A 41 -2.68 -13.36 6.40
N THR A 42 -2.70 -12.16 6.98
CA THR A 42 -2.00 -10.99 6.44
C THR A 42 -0.51 -11.27 6.30
N GLY A 43 0.12 -11.84 7.34
CA GLY A 43 1.55 -12.14 7.32
C GLY A 43 1.94 -13.17 6.25
N LEU A 44 1.10 -14.17 5.98
CA LEU A 44 1.31 -15.13 4.88
C LEU A 44 1.22 -14.45 3.50
N LEU A 45 0.24 -13.57 3.29
CA LEU A 45 0.09 -12.82 2.05
C LEU A 45 1.27 -11.86 1.84
N VAL A 46 1.67 -11.12 2.88
CA VAL A 46 2.85 -10.25 2.86
C VAL A 46 4.10 -11.06 2.53
N LEU A 47 4.29 -12.21 3.17
CA LEU A 47 5.43 -13.09 2.90
C LEU A 47 5.45 -13.56 1.45
N TYR A 48 4.30 -14.01 0.93
CA TYR A 48 4.16 -14.42 -0.46
C TYR A 48 4.54 -13.29 -1.43
N THR A 49 3.99 -12.08 -1.24
CA THR A 49 4.29 -10.93 -2.10
C THR A 49 5.79 -10.61 -2.10
N HIS A 50 6.43 -10.64 -0.93
CA HIS A 50 7.85 -10.30 -0.83
C HIS A 50 8.75 -11.43 -1.33
N LEU A 51 8.34 -12.69 -1.22
CA LEU A 51 9.02 -13.81 -1.87
C LEU A 51 8.93 -13.71 -3.40
N ALA A 52 7.80 -13.26 -3.94
CA ALA A 52 7.67 -13.01 -5.38
C ALA A 52 8.65 -11.90 -5.83
N TYR A 53 8.79 -10.83 -5.04
CA TYR A 53 9.79 -9.79 -5.30
C TYR A 53 11.23 -10.29 -5.24
N SER A 54 11.53 -11.40 -4.56
CA SER A 54 12.90 -11.92 -4.51
C SER A 54 13.45 -12.28 -5.89
N VAL A 55 12.59 -12.71 -6.82
CA VAL A 55 12.99 -13.13 -8.18
C VAL A 55 13.44 -11.93 -9.02
N ASP A 56 12.70 -10.82 -8.89
CA ASP A 56 12.89 -9.62 -9.72
C ASP A 56 13.32 -8.38 -8.91
N LEU A 57 14.01 -8.59 -7.79
CA LEU A 57 14.34 -7.53 -6.83
C LEU A 57 15.09 -6.37 -7.48
N GLN A 58 16.00 -6.67 -8.41
CA GLN A 58 16.79 -5.67 -9.14
C GLN A 58 15.94 -4.92 -10.18
N GLN A 59 15.04 -5.62 -10.86
CA GLN A 59 14.13 -5.04 -11.85
C GLN A 59 13.12 -4.09 -11.18
N PHE A 60 12.65 -4.40 -9.97
CA PHE A 60 11.72 -3.52 -9.26
C PHE A 60 12.40 -2.36 -8.51
N PHE A 61 13.51 -2.62 -7.81
CA PHE A 61 14.04 -1.68 -6.82
C PHE A 61 15.52 -1.29 -7.04
N GLY A 62 16.22 -1.97 -7.96
CA GLY A 62 17.63 -1.73 -8.23
C GLY A 62 17.90 -0.38 -8.91
N LYS A 63 19.19 -0.06 -9.08
CA LYS A 63 19.64 1.20 -9.73
C LYS A 63 19.03 1.41 -11.11
N HIS A 64 18.95 0.33 -11.89
CA HIS A 64 18.44 0.27 -13.26
C HIS A 64 17.11 -0.49 -13.37
N GLY A 65 16.31 -0.51 -12.29
CA GLY A 65 14.98 -1.11 -12.35
C GLY A 65 14.06 -0.44 -13.38
N TRP A 66 12.89 -1.04 -13.63
CA TRP A 66 11.86 -0.52 -14.55
C TRP A 66 11.61 0.98 -14.35
N TYR A 67 11.56 1.40 -13.09
CA TYR A 67 11.71 2.79 -12.71
C TYR A 67 13.07 3.01 -12.04
N SER A 68 14.01 3.56 -12.82
CA SER A 68 15.39 3.77 -12.38
C SER A 68 15.45 4.61 -11.10
N ALA A 69 16.48 4.36 -10.27
CA ALA A 69 16.66 5.10 -9.03
C ALA A 69 16.79 6.61 -9.25
N ALA A 70 17.43 7.03 -10.36
CA ALA A 70 17.57 8.44 -10.70
C ALA A 70 16.23 9.10 -11.08
N PHE A 71 15.38 8.39 -11.82
CA PHE A 71 14.04 8.88 -12.18
C PHE A 71 13.19 9.10 -10.92
N ILE A 72 13.14 8.11 -10.02
CA ILE A 72 12.36 8.23 -8.79
C ILE A 72 12.95 9.28 -7.84
N GLU A 73 14.27 9.36 -7.75
CA GLU A 73 14.92 10.38 -6.92
C GLU A 73 14.59 11.80 -7.40
N ARG A 74 14.47 12.00 -8.71
CA ARG A 74 14.00 13.25 -9.29
C ARG A 74 12.55 13.52 -8.94
N GLU A 75 11.65 12.55 -9.13
CA GLU A 75 10.24 12.69 -8.71
C GLU A 75 10.14 13.02 -7.22
N ARG A 76 10.87 12.29 -6.37
CA ARG A 76 10.90 12.45 -4.92
C ARG A 76 11.31 13.86 -4.48
N LYS A 77 12.17 14.55 -5.24
CA LYS A 77 12.69 15.87 -4.87
C LYS A 77 12.00 17.03 -5.58
N GLU A 78 11.57 16.80 -6.82
CA GLU A 78 11.20 17.89 -7.73
C GLU A 78 9.73 17.87 -8.16
N TYR A 79 8.95 16.81 -7.89
CA TYR A 79 7.56 16.75 -8.37
C TYR A 79 6.75 17.98 -7.93
N PRO A 80 6.08 18.70 -8.84
CA PRO A 80 5.35 19.92 -8.51
C PRO A 80 4.00 19.61 -7.84
N TRP A 81 3.84 19.95 -6.57
CA TRP A 81 2.54 19.85 -5.90
C TRP A 81 1.77 21.17 -5.96
N GLN A 82 0.58 21.10 -6.55
CA GLN A 82 -0.44 22.13 -6.46
C GLN A 82 -1.59 21.57 -5.61
N VAL A 83 -2.08 22.36 -4.66
CA VAL A 83 -3.23 21.98 -3.82
C VAL A 83 -4.30 23.04 -3.96
N SER A 84 -5.55 22.60 -4.10
CA SER A 84 -6.69 23.50 -4.01
C SER A 84 -6.71 24.14 -2.62
N PRO A 85 -7.10 25.42 -2.50
CA PRO A 85 -7.31 26.04 -1.20
C PRO A 85 -8.27 25.19 -0.36
N PHE A 86 -7.98 25.08 0.94
CA PHE A 86 -8.86 24.33 1.84
C PHE A 86 -10.21 25.04 2.09
N TRP A 87 -10.21 26.38 2.06
CA TRP A 87 -11.36 27.21 2.42
C TRP A 87 -12.15 27.75 1.23
N ASP A 88 -11.63 27.62 0.00
CA ASP A 88 -12.23 28.17 -1.20
C ASP A 88 -12.27 27.11 -2.31
N TRP A 89 -13.41 27.03 -2.98
CA TRP A 89 -13.63 26.18 -4.15
C TRP A 89 -13.04 26.78 -5.41
N ASN A 90 -12.74 28.08 -5.41
CA ASN A 90 -12.00 28.71 -6.49
C ASN A 90 -10.53 28.32 -6.38
N PRO A 91 -9.96 27.69 -7.42
CA PRO A 91 -8.53 27.47 -7.45
C PRO A 91 -7.82 28.82 -7.29
N LYS A 92 -6.84 28.92 -6.40
CA LYS A 92 -5.92 30.05 -6.45
C LYS A 92 -5.27 30.02 -7.83
N ASP A 93 -5.41 31.09 -8.59
CA ASP A 93 -4.92 31.26 -9.98
C ASP A 93 -3.39 31.29 -10.07
N VAL A 94 -2.73 30.29 -9.52
CA VAL A 94 -1.29 30.09 -9.70
C VAL A 94 -1.11 29.37 -11.03
N VAL A 95 -1.12 30.15 -12.10
CA VAL A 95 -0.98 29.67 -13.47
C VAL A 95 0.52 29.62 -13.82
N PRO A 96 1.11 28.43 -13.99
CA PRO A 96 2.51 28.31 -14.35
C PRO A 96 2.71 28.42 -15.87
N ALA A 97 3.92 28.77 -16.27
CA ALA A 97 4.38 28.68 -17.63
C ALA A 97 4.23 27.24 -18.13
N LYS A 98 3.82 27.11 -19.39
CA LYS A 98 3.67 25.82 -20.06
C LYS A 98 4.47 25.82 -21.36
N VAL A 99 5.03 24.66 -21.68
CA VAL A 99 5.67 24.33 -22.96
C VAL A 99 4.88 23.19 -23.64
N PRO A 100 5.00 22.98 -24.96
CA PRO A 100 4.22 21.97 -25.68
C PRO A 100 4.40 20.55 -25.15
N ASP A 101 3.37 19.71 -25.24
CA ASP A 101 3.48 18.29 -24.85
C ASP A 101 4.20 17.44 -25.90
N PHE A 102 4.09 17.80 -27.19
CA PHE A 102 4.76 17.08 -28.26
C PHE A 102 6.29 17.28 -28.22
N PRO A 103 7.10 16.20 -28.18
CA PRO A 103 8.56 16.31 -27.96
C PRO A 103 9.30 17.23 -28.94
N HIS A 104 8.98 17.16 -30.24
CA HIS A 104 9.62 17.99 -31.26
C HIS A 104 9.29 19.48 -31.12
N ARG A 105 8.05 19.83 -30.73
CA ARG A 105 7.63 21.21 -30.45
C ARG A 105 8.22 21.71 -29.13
N ARG A 106 8.20 20.87 -28.08
CA ARG A 106 8.82 21.15 -26.78
C ARG A 106 10.27 21.53 -26.95
N LYS A 107 11.02 20.71 -27.69
CA LYS A 107 12.43 20.98 -28.00
C LYS A 107 12.63 22.36 -28.62
N ALA A 108 11.85 22.70 -29.65
CA ALA A 108 11.97 24.01 -30.31
C ALA A 108 11.69 25.19 -29.36
N VAL A 109 10.66 25.07 -28.52
CA VAL A 109 10.33 26.10 -27.52
C VAL A 109 11.42 26.20 -26.45
N VAL A 110 11.86 25.09 -25.87
CA VAL A 110 12.89 25.10 -24.81
C VAL A 110 14.24 25.58 -25.35
N ASP A 111 14.62 25.19 -26.57
CA ASP A 111 15.85 25.69 -27.21
C ASP A 111 15.77 27.21 -27.45
N PHE A 112 14.59 27.74 -27.82
CA PHE A 112 14.36 29.19 -27.88
C PHE A 112 14.55 29.85 -26.51
N ILE A 113 13.98 29.28 -25.44
CA ILE A 113 14.13 29.80 -24.06
C ILE A 113 15.61 29.81 -23.63
N ARG A 114 16.34 28.72 -23.92
CA ARG A 114 17.79 28.61 -23.65
C ARG A 114 18.59 29.63 -24.46
N GLY A 115 18.16 29.97 -25.67
CA GLY A 115 18.81 30.93 -26.58
C GLY A 115 18.54 32.41 -26.29
N LEU A 116 17.61 32.76 -25.39
CA LEU A 116 17.35 34.16 -25.03
C LEU A 116 18.60 34.82 -24.41
N PRO A 117 18.80 36.15 -24.58
CA PRO A 117 19.95 36.84 -23.99
C PRO A 117 20.11 36.60 -22.48
N ALA A 118 21.36 36.39 -22.03
CA ALA A 118 21.69 36.25 -20.61
C ALA A 118 21.53 37.57 -19.86
N ASP A 119 21.95 38.67 -20.50
CA ASP A 119 21.77 40.03 -20.00
C ASP A 119 20.28 40.36 -19.86
N GLU A 120 19.90 40.86 -18.68
CA GLU A 120 18.51 41.14 -18.34
C GLU A 120 17.92 42.26 -19.20
N ALA A 121 18.68 43.33 -19.47
CA ALA A 121 18.18 44.46 -20.23
C ALA A 121 17.94 44.07 -21.70
N GLN A 122 18.88 43.35 -22.31
CA GLN A 122 18.73 42.82 -23.67
C GLN A 122 17.56 41.84 -23.77
N ARG A 123 17.42 40.92 -22.81
CA ARG A 123 16.31 39.95 -22.79
C ARG A 123 14.96 40.64 -22.67
N LYS A 124 14.82 41.59 -21.74
CA LYS A 124 13.56 42.34 -21.56
C LYS A 124 13.21 43.13 -22.82
N ARG A 125 14.19 43.80 -23.44
CA ARG A 125 14.00 44.50 -24.72
C ARG A 125 13.53 43.57 -25.83
N ALA A 126 14.12 42.37 -25.95
CA ALA A 126 13.72 41.40 -26.95
C ALA A 126 12.32 40.80 -26.71
N LEU A 127 11.84 40.74 -25.47
CA LEU A 127 10.53 40.16 -25.12
C LEU A 127 9.42 41.20 -24.97
N GLU A 128 9.72 42.49 -25.14
CA GLU A 128 8.80 43.58 -24.85
C GLU A 128 7.55 43.55 -25.75
N PHE A 129 7.70 43.11 -27.00
CA PHE A 129 6.57 42.89 -27.91
C PHE A 129 5.57 41.88 -27.34
N LEU A 130 6.05 40.71 -26.90
CA LEU A 130 5.22 39.68 -26.30
C LEU A 130 4.56 40.15 -25.00
N ARG A 131 5.32 40.87 -24.16
CA ARG A 131 4.81 41.44 -22.90
C ARG A 131 3.67 42.42 -23.16
N ARG A 132 3.84 43.32 -24.12
CA ARG A 132 2.85 44.33 -24.49
C ARG A 132 1.56 43.71 -24.98
N ILE A 133 1.63 42.80 -25.97
CA ILE A 133 0.42 42.19 -26.53
C ILE A 133 -0.28 41.30 -25.51
N SER A 134 0.48 40.59 -24.66
CA SER A 134 -0.09 39.70 -23.63
C SER A 134 -0.68 40.44 -22.43
N ALA A 135 -0.38 41.73 -22.27
CA ALA A 135 -0.97 42.58 -21.23
C ALA A 135 -2.35 43.14 -21.60
N SER A 136 -2.81 42.94 -22.84
CA SER A 136 -4.13 43.37 -23.29
C SER A 136 -5.25 42.70 -22.48
N GLU A 137 -6.26 43.47 -22.07
CA GLU A 137 -7.48 42.96 -21.43
C GLU A 137 -8.36 42.17 -22.41
N ASN A 138 -8.35 42.55 -23.70
CA ASN A 138 -9.04 41.79 -24.73
C ASN A 138 -8.21 40.53 -25.09
N PRO A 139 -8.78 39.31 -24.92
CA PRO A 139 -8.08 38.06 -25.20
C PRO A 139 -7.75 37.83 -26.68
N ASP A 140 -8.43 38.51 -27.60
CA ASP A 140 -8.23 38.35 -29.05
C ASP A 140 -7.03 39.15 -29.57
N HIS A 141 -6.68 40.27 -28.91
CA HIS A 141 -5.58 41.14 -29.33
C HIS A 141 -4.22 40.40 -29.45
N PRO A 142 -3.77 39.59 -28.47
CA PRO A 142 -2.56 38.79 -28.65
C PRO A 142 -2.62 37.84 -29.84
N LEU A 143 -3.77 37.23 -30.11
CA LEU A 143 -3.94 36.29 -31.23
C LEU A 143 -3.83 37.01 -32.57
N GLU A 144 -4.54 38.13 -32.73
CA GLU A 144 -4.46 38.98 -33.92
C GLU A 144 -3.02 39.45 -34.18
N ALA A 145 -2.33 39.93 -33.14
CA ALA A 145 -0.95 40.40 -33.26
C ALA A 145 0.03 39.28 -33.56
N LEU A 146 -0.10 38.11 -32.94
CA LEU A 146 0.78 36.97 -33.21
C LEU A 146 0.54 36.38 -34.61
N ASN A 147 -0.71 36.29 -35.06
CA ASN A 147 -1.05 35.85 -36.42
C ASN A 147 -0.52 36.82 -37.48
N TRP A 148 -0.68 38.13 -37.25
CA TRP A 148 -0.09 39.16 -38.11
C TRP A 148 1.43 39.09 -38.11
N PHE A 149 2.06 38.95 -36.94
CA PHE A 149 3.52 38.79 -36.83
C PHE A 149 4.03 37.54 -37.55
N GLN A 150 3.32 36.41 -37.43
CA GLN A 150 3.66 35.17 -38.11
C GLN A 150 3.59 35.29 -39.64
N SER A 151 2.67 36.10 -40.17
CA SER A 151 2.53 36.36 -41.60
C SER A 151 3.75 37.05 -42.24
N MET A 152 4.60 37.70 -41.44
CA MET A 152 5.82 38.35 -41.91
C MET A 152 6.83 37.36 -42.50
N ARG A 153 6.75 36.06 -42.14
CA ARG A 153 7.63 34.96 -42.60
C ARG A 153 9.14 35.27 -42.45
N THR A 154 10.03 34.37 -42.84
CA THR A 154 11.47 34.45 -42.55
C THR A 154 12.25 35.61 -43.20
N PHE A 155 11.64 36.43 -44.07
CA PHE A 155 12.35 37.42 -44.88
C PHE A 155 12.39 38.80 -44.21
N PRO A 156 13.59 39.35 -43.90
CA PRO A 156 13.73 40.67 -43.25
C PRO A 156 13.04 41.80 -44.03
N GLU A 157 13.14 41.79 -45.35
CA GLU A 157 12.50 42.79 -46.23
C GLU A 157 10.97 42.79 -46.10
N ARG A 158 10.36 41.61 -45.96
CA ARG A 158 8.91 41.47 -45.78
C ARG A 158 8.48 41.93 -44.39
N ARG A 159 9.25 41.57 -43.35
CA ARG A 159 9.04 42.08 -41.99
C ARG A 159 9.06 43.61 -41.99
N ASP A 160 10.09 44.23 -42.53
CA ASP A 160 10.24 45.68 -42.50
C ASP A 160 9.16 46.40 -43.32
N ARG A 161 8.70 45.80 -44.43
CA ARG A 161 7.52 46.30 -45.15
C ARG A 161 6.27 46.31 -44.27
N TYR A 162 5.97 45.24 -43.55
CA TYR A 162 4.76 45.12 -42.74
C TYR A 162 4.82 46.07 -41.53
N LEU A 163 6.00 46.19 -40.92
CA LEU A 163 6.23 47.15 -39.84
C LEU A 163 6.13 48.61 -40.34
N ASN A 164 6.56 48.91 -41.56
CA ASN A 164 6.42 50.25 -42.14
C ASN A 164 4.95 50.64 -42.38
N VAL A 165 4.09 49.68 -42.75
CA VAL A 165 2.63 49.90 -42.84
C VAL A 165 2.09 50.32 -41.47
N LEU A 166 2.50 49.64 -40.40
CA LEU A 166 2.11 50.01 -39.03
C LEU A 166 2.61 51.42 -38.65
N THR A 167 3.88 51.75 -38.91
CA THR A 167 4.46 53.04 -38.46
C THR A 167 3.98 54.24 -39.27
N SER A 168 3.78 54.08 -40.58
CA SER A 168 3.35 55.17 -41.47
C SER A 168 1.83 55.37 -41.46
N GLY A 169 1.05 54.33 -41.17
CA GLY A 169 -0.40 54.34 -41.32
C GLY A 169 -0.88 54.27 -42.78
N SER A 170 0.02 53.92 -43.72
CA SER A 170 -0.36 53.67 -45.11
C SER A 170 -1.27 52.46 -45.24
N ALA A 171 -2.07 52.38 -46.30
CA ALA A 171 -2.80 51.16 -46.61
C ALA A 171 -1.83 50.00 -46.93
N PRO A 172 -2.13 48.75 -46.51
CA PRO A 172 -1.34 47.59 -46.91
C PRO A 172 -1.44 47.35 -48.42
N ALA A 173 -0.43 46.69 -49.01
CA ALA A 173 -0.50 46.29 -50.41
C ALA A 173 -1.58 45.22 -50.62
N LYS A 174 -2.05 45.08 -51.88
CA LYS A 174 -3.01 44.05 -52.26
C LYS A 174 -2.49 42.67 -51.85
N ASP A 175 -3.32 41.89 -51.16
CA ASP A 175 -3.02 40.55 -50.62
C ASP A 175 -2.02 40.50 -49.44
N GLU A 176 -1.66 41.65 -48.84
CA GLU A 176 -0.89 41.71 -47.59
C GLU A 176 -1.82 41.94 -46.38
N PRO A 177 -1.64 41.21 -45.27
CA PRO A 177 -2.47 41.38 -44.07
C PRO A 177 -2.23 42.75 -43.41
N ALA A 178 -3.32 43.45 -43.13
CA ALA A 178 -3.29 44.71 -42.40
C ALA A 178 -2.77 44.51 -40.96
N PRO A 179 -2.12 45.51 -40.36
CA PRO A 179 -1.84 45.50 -38.93
C PRO A 179 -3.14 45.37 -38.12
N PRO A 180 -3.13 44.66 -36.98
CA PRO A 180 -4.29 44.57 -36.09
C PRO A 180 -4.83 45.95 -35.73
N ALA A 181 -6.17 46.09 -35.70
CA ALA A 181 -6.83 47.38 -35.51
C ALA A 181 -6.39 48.07 -34.20
N PHE A 182 -6.22 47.31 -33.13
CA PHE A 182 -5.80 47.84 -31.83
C PHE A 182 -4.36 48.36 -31.82
N LEU A 183 -3.46 47.83 -32.68
CA LEU A 183 -2.10 48.35 -32.85
C LEU A 183 -2.08 49.55 -33.79
N ALA A 184 -2.90 49.52 -34.85
CA ALA A 184 -3.03 50.62 -35.81
C ALA A 184 -3.63 51.89 -35.18
N ALA A 185 -4.48 51.72 -34.16
CA ALA A 185 -5.10 52.82 -33.42
C ALA A 185 -4.14 53.56 -32.45
N LEU A 186 -2.91 53.06 -32.25
CA LEU A 186 -1.94 53.69 -31.34
C LEU A 186 -1.37 55.01 -31.89
N PRO A 187 -0.96 55.96 -31.01
CA PRO A 187 -0.24 57.16 -31.43
C PRO A 187 1.01 56.85 -32.27
N PRO A 188 1.44 57.74 -33.18
CA PRO A 188 2.59 57.49 -34.07
C PRO A 188 3.86 57.03 -33.35
N GLU A 189 4.22 57.67 -32.23
CA GLU A 189 5.38 57.30 -31.42
C GLU A 189 5.24 55.89 -30.82
N ALA A 190 4.06 55.54 -30.34
CA ALA A 190 3.78 54.20 -29.81
C ALA A 190 3.83 53.13 -30.92
N ARG A 191 3.37 53.44 -32.14
CA ARG A 191 3.50 52.55 -33.31
C ARG A 191 4.96 52.32 -33.68
N GLN A 192 5.80 53.35 -33.62
CA GLN A 192 7.25 53.21 -33.82
C GLN A 192 7.88 52.30 -32.75
N GLN A 193 7.50 52.48 -31.49
CA GLN A 193 7.99 51.62 -30.41
C GLN A 193 7.56 50.16 -30.59
N VAL A 194 6.29 49.90 -30.92
CA VAL A 194 5.80 48.54 -31.20
C VAL A 194 6.57 47.90 -32.36
N ALA A 195 6.86 48.66 -33.41
CA ALA A 195 7.66 48.15 -34.52
C ALA A 195 9.11 47.82 -34.10
N ALA A 196 9.73 48.64 -33.24
CA ALA A 196 11.05 48.37 -32.68
C ALA A 196 11.03 47.11 -31.79
N ASP A 197 10.02 46.98 -30.91
CA ASP A 197 9.83 45.82 -30.03
C ASP A 197 9.66 44.54 -30.88
N ALA A 198 8.87 44.60 -31.96
CA ALA A 198 8.66 43.48 -32.88
C ALA A 198 9.94 43.07 -33.62
N ARG A 199 10.80 44.03 -34.02
CA ARG A 199 12.11 43.73 -34.61
C ARG A 199 13.03 43.05 -33.59
N ALA A 200 13.08 43.54 -32.36
CA ALA A 200 13.89 42.94 -31.30
C ALA A 200 13.46 41.51 -30.97
N PHE A 201 12.15 41.26 -30.92
CA PHE A 201 11.62 39.90 -30.72
C PHE A 201 11.96 38.98 -31.91
N TRP A 202 11.92 39.50 -33.13
CA TRP A 202 12.28 38.74 -34.33
C TRP A 202 13.72 38.21 -34.30
N GLU A 203 14.66 38.99 -33.77
CA GLU A 203 16.09 38.66 -33.73
C GLU A 203 16.41 37.50 -32.79
N VAL A 204 15.62 37.32 -31.73
CA VAL A 204 15.81 36.22 -30.76
C VAL A 204 15.05 34.95 -31.12
N LEU A 205 14.21 34.98 -32.15
CA LEU A 205 13.51 33.79 -32.61
C LEU A 205 14.48 32.83 -33.34
N PRO A 206 14.25 31.50 -33.27
CA PRO A 206 15.09 30.54 -33.97
C PRO A 206 15.23 30.89 -35.46
N LEU A 207 16.47 30.82 -35.97
CA LEU A 207 16.73 30.87 -37.40
C LEU A 207 16.28 29.54 -38.02
N ASN A 208 15.48 29.59 -39.07
CA ASN A 208 15.14 28.41 -39.83
C ASN A 208 16.41 27.85 -40.47
N ARG A 209 16.99 26.80 -39.89
CA ARG A 209 17.81 25.85 -40.66
C ARG A 209 16.87 24.95 -41.47
N ALA A 210 17.42 24.16 -42.40
CA ALA A 210 16.77 23.45 -43.51
C ALA A 210 15.34 22.85 -43.33
N ASP A 211 14.85 22.67 -42.09
CA ASP A 211 13.55 22.07 -41.74
C ASP A 211 12.41 23.09 -41.46
N ASN A 212 12.63 24.40 -41.63
CA ASN A 212 11.60 25.47 -41.64
C ASN A 212 10.58 25.57 -40.48
N SER A 213 10.68 24.75 -39.42
CA SER A 213 9.57 24.50 -38.49
C SER A 213 9.78 25.07 -37.08
N ALA A 214 11.02 25.28 -36.62
CA ALA A 214 11.31 25.68 -35.23
C ALA A 214 10.69 27.04 -34.83
N ARG A 215 10.84 28.07 -35.68
CA ARG A 215 10.21 29.39 -35.44
C ARG A 215 8.69 29.29 -35.42
N ALA A 216 8.13 28.50 -36.35
CA ALA A 216 6.69 28.29 -36.42
C ALA A 216 6.19 27.58 -35.15
N TYR A 217 6.91 26.59 -34.61
CA TYR A 217 6.53 25.94 -33.35
C TYR A 217 6.53 26.89 -32.16
N VAL A 218 7.53 27.78 -32.06
CA VAL A 218 7.57 28.80 -30.99
C VAL A 218 6.38 29.74 -31.09
N LEU A 219 6.11 30.30 -32.28
CA LEU A 219 5.00 31.24 -32.48
C LEU A 219 3.64 30.56 -32.29
N ASN A 220 3.45 29.37 -32.87
CA ASN A 220 2.22 28.59 -32.72
C ASN A 220 1.94 28.30 -31.24
N HIS A 221 2.96 27.98 -30.44
CA HIS A 221 2.76 27.74 -29.01
C HIS A 221 2.20 28.98 -28.30
N PHE A 222 2.72 30.18 -28.58
CA PHE A 222 2.14 31.41 -28.02
C PHE A 222 0.70 31.69 -28.50
N VAL A 223 0.36 31.29 -29.73
CA VAL A 223 -1.01 31.39 -30.27
C VAL A 223 -1.94 30.39 -29.58
N GLU A 224 -1.51 29.13 -29.43
CA GLU A 224 -2.27 28.02 -28.85
C GLU A 224 -2.56 28.20 -27.35
N LEU A 225 -1.70 28.91 -26.60
CA LEU A 225 -1.92 29.17 -25.18
C LEU A 225 -3.10 30.11 -24.92
N GLY A 226 -3.97 29.76 -23.97
CA GLY A 226 -4.98 30.68 -23.43
C GLY A 226 -4.36 31.92 -22.76
N PRO A 227 -5.12 33.01 -22.54
CA PRO A 227 -4.59 34.28 -22.05
C PRO A 227 -3.74 34.17 -20.79
N GLU A 228 -4.22 33.41 -19.78
CA GLU A 228 -3.49 33.24 -18.52
C GLU A 228 -2.16 32.51 -18.69
N PHE A 229 -2.14 31.39 -19.41
CA PHE A 229 -0.92 30.62 -19.63
C PHE A 229 0.08 31.38 -20.50
N ARG A 230 -0.39 32.17 -21.47
CA ARG A 230 0.46 33.06 -22.27
C ARG A 230 1.12 34.10 -21.39
N ARG A 231 0.34 34.80 -20.53
CA ARG A 231 0.88 35.76 -19.56
C ARG A 231 1.89 35.11 -18.63
N ALA A 232 1.58 33.92 -18.12
CA ALA A 232 2.48 33.16 -17.25
C ALA A 232 3.80 32.80 -17.96
N LEU A 233 3.75 32.30 -19.20
CA LEU A 233 4.94 31.98 -19.98
C LEU A 233 5.76 33.24 -20.28
N VAL A 234 5.13 34.32 -20.73
CA VAL A 234 5.84 35.58 -21.01
C VAL A 234 6.50 36.12 -19.74
N ASN A 235 5.81 36.07 -18.59
CA ASN A 235 6.39 36.46 -17.30
C ASN A 235 7.58 35.58 -16.90
N PHE A 236 7.49 34.26 -17.12
CA PHE A 236 8.62 33.34 -16.89
C PHE A 236 9.83 33.75 -17.73
N LEU A 237 9.66 34.01 -19.03
CA LEU A 237 10.76 34.45 -19.91
C LEU A 237 11.36 35.79 -19.49
N TYR A 238 10.51 36.73 -19.08
CA TYR A 238 10.93 38.07 -18.65
C TYR A 238 11.76 38.02 -17.36
N THR A 239 11.38 37.14 -16.43
CA THR A 239 11.97 37.00 -15.08
C THR A 239 13.03 35.91 -14.97
N LEU A 240 13.52 35.36 -16.09
CA LEU A 240 14.62 34.39 -16.05
C LEU A 240 15.85 34.98 -15.33
N PRO A 241 16.50 34.25 -14.41
CA PRO A 241 17.72 34.69 -13.77
C PRO A 241 18.85 34.97 -14.78
N SER A 242 19.70 35.94 -14.47
CA SER A 242 20.91 36.22 -15.25
C SER A 242 22.07 35.27 -14.88
N ASP A 243 22.04 34.70 -13.66
CA ASP A 243 22.98 33.66 -13.25
C ASP A 243 22.77 32.38 -14.09
N PRO A 244 23.81 31.86 -14.76
CA PRO A 244 23.66 30.75 -15.70
C PRO A 244 23.23 29.44 -15.04
N VAL A 245 23.63 29.19 -13.78
CA VAL A 245 23.31 27.96 -13.06
C VAL A 245 21.85 27.96 -12.64
N GLU A 246 21.39 29.03 -12.00
CA GLU A 246 20.00 29.15 -11.57
C GLU A 246 19.05 29.25 -12.77
N ARG A 247 19.48 29.92 -13.84
CA ARG A 247 18.73 29.96 -15.10
C ARG A 247 18.56 28.57 -15.71
N ALA A 248 19.64 27.79 -15.83
CA ALA A 248 19.57 26.44 -16.36
C ALA A 248 18.63 25.57 -15.53
N LYS A 249 18.77 25.62 -14.20
CA LYS A 249 17.90 24.88 -13.27
C LYS A 249 16.41 25.23 -13.45
N ARG A 250 16.07 26.51 -13.60
CA ARG A 250 14.67 26.95 -13.79
C ARG A 250 14.09 26.50 -15.14
N ILE A 251 14.90 26.55 -16.20
CA ILE A 251 14.51 26.07 -17.54
C ILE A 251 14.36 24.54 -17.55
N ASP A 252 15.30 23.80 -16.96
CA ASP A 252 15.27 22.33 -16.92
C ASP A 252 14.12 21.80 -16.07
N TYR A 253 13.73 22.54 -15.03
CA TYR A 253 12.52 22.25 -14.26
C TYR A 253 11.26 22.46 -15.11
N LEU A 254 11.16 23.57 -15.87
CA LEU A 254 10.05 23.80 -16.80
C LEU A 254 9.99 22.74 -17.92
N ASP A 255 11.13 22.38 -18.49
CA ASP A 255 11.26 21.38 -19.56
C ASP A 255 10.76 20.01 -19.08
N TYR A 256 11.11 19.60 -17.86
CA TYR A 256 10.72 18.29 -17.34
C TYR A 256 9.32 18.26 -16.73
N TRP A 257 9.01 19.21 -15.83
CA TRP A 257 7.77 19.20 -15.04
C TRP A 257 6.63 19.99 -15.67
N ASN A 258 6.90 20.75 -16.74
CA ASN A 258 5.95 21.67 -17.35
C ASN A 258 5.32 22.62 -16.30
N ASN A 259 6.13 23.08 -15.35
CA ASN A 259 5.72 23.88 -14.20
C ASN A 259 6.87 24.81 -13.74
N GLU A 260 6.60 25.72 -12.81
CA GLU A 260 7.58 26.64 -12.23
C GLU A 260 7.81 26.32 -10.74
N PRO A 261 9.06 26.33 -10.26
CA PRO A 261 9.38 25.94 -8.88
C PRO A 261 8.86 26.93 -7.82
N ASP A 262 8.65 28.20 -8.18
CA ASP A 262 8.11 29.26 -7.32
C ASP A 262 6.57 29.33 -7.32
N LYS A 263 5.91 28.54 -8.19
CA LYS A 263 4.45 28.49 -8.34
C LYS A 263 3.83 27.18 -7.85
N VAL A 264 4.59 26.43 -7.06
CA VAL A 264 4.12 25.20 -6.42
C VAL A 264 4.09 25.38 -4.92
N VAL A 265 3.18 24.68 -4.26
CA VAL A 265 3.06 24.74 -2.78
C VAL A 265 4.23 24.02 -2.12
N ARG A 266 4.73 22.96 -2.78
CA ARG A 266 5.95 22.25 -2.40
C ARG A 266 6.49 21.47 -3.60
N THR A 267 7.77 21.15 -3.56
CA THR A 267 8.40 20.23 -4.51
C THR A 267 8.63 18.86 -3.86
N GLY A 268 8.49 17.81 -4.66
CA GLY A 268 8.82 16.45 -4.26
C GLY A 268 7.77 15.73 -3.42
N HIS A 269 8.03 14.46 -3.16
CA HIS A 269 7.20 13.58 -2.35
C HIS A 269 7.80 13.38 -0.96
N SER A 270 6.96 13.38 0.08
CA SER A 270 7.37 13.07 1.47
C SER A 270 7.41 11.56 1.70
N ILE A 271 8.25 10.87 0.93
CA ILE A 271 8.39 9.41 0.93
C ILE A 271 9.78 9.00 1.43
N PHE A 272 9.84 7.83 2.05
CA PHE A 272 11.07 7.26 2.59
C PHE A 272 11.24 5.82 2.12
N SER A 273 12.49 5.41 1.84
CA SER A 273 12.82 4.02 1.53
C SER A 273 14.31 3.77 1.72
N ILE A 274 14.67 2.60 2.26
CA ILE A 274 16.06 2.14 2.29
C ILE A 274 16.63 1.92 0.88
N TRP A 275 15.75 1.62 -0.09
CA TRP A 275 16.11 1.34 -1.48
C TRP A 275 16.58 2.58 -2.27
N PHE A 276 16.48 3.78 -1.68
CA PHE A 276 17.15 4.98 -2.22
C PHE A 276 18.64 5.04 -1.87
N HIS A 277 19.07 4.28 -0.87
CA HIS A 277 20.42 4.34 -0.31
C HIS A 277 21.21 3.05 -0.57
N VAL A 278 20.52 1.92 -0.76
CA VAL A 278 21.13 0.62 -1.01
C VAL A 278 20.79 0.16 -2.44
N THR A 279 21.81 0.13 -3.31
CA THR A 279 21.66 -0.26 -4.72
C THR A 279 22.63 -1.35 -5.17
N ASP A 280 23.60 -1.72 -4.32
CA ASP A 280 24.46 -2.88 -4.57
C ASP A 280 23.65 -4.18 -4.48
N PRO A 281 23.70 -5.09 -5.48
CA PRO A 281 22.86 -6.28 -5.51
C PRO A 281 23.02 -7.19 -4.29
N THR A 282 24.24 -7.36 -3.77
CA THR A 282 24.50 -8.21 -2.60
C THR A 282 23.93 -7.58 -1.34
N GLN A 283 24.16 -6.28 -1.12
CA GLN A 283 23.57 -5.57 0.01
C GLN A 283 22.04 -5.58 -0.06
N MET A 284 21.46 -5.38 -1.25
CA MET A 284 20.02 -5.44 -1.42
C MET A 284 19.45 -6.82 -1.08
N ALA A 285 20.11 -7.89 -1.53
CA ALA A 285 19.70 -9.26 -1.21
C ALA A 285 19.77 -9.53 0.31
N LEU A 286 20.81 -9.05 1.01
CA LEU A 286 20.93 -9.19 2.46
C LEU A 286 19.84 -8.43 3.22
N VAL A 287 19.57 -7.17 2.83
CA VAL A 287 18.48 -6.37 3.43
C VAL A 287 17.13 -7.03 3.16
N HIS A 288 16.90 -7.50 1.94
CA HIS A 288 15.66 -8.20 1.57
C HIS A 288 15.49 -9.49 2.39
N ALA A 289 16.54 -10.31 2.53
CA ALA A 289 16.50 -11.51 3.36
C ALA A 289 16.19 -11.18 4.83
N ALA A 290 16.77 -10.11 5.39
CA ALA A 290 16.45 -9.65 6.73
C ALA A 290 14.97 -9.24 6.87
N VAL A 291 14.41 -8.57 5.84
CA VAL A 291 12.98 -8.25 5.80
C VAL A 291 12.12 -9.51 5.74
N LEU A 292 12.46 -10.50 4.91
CA LEU A 292 11.75 -11.77 4.83
C LEU A 292 11.74 -12.50 6.19
N VAL A 293 12.87 -12.49 6.90
CA VAL A 293 12.94 -13.03 8.27
C VAL A 293 12.03 -12.24 9.21
N ALA A 294 12.05 -10.91 9.16
CA ALA A 294 11.15 -10.09 9.98
C ALA A 294 9.66 -10.38 9.70
N ILE A 295 9.29 -10.53 8.42
CA ILE A 295 7.94 -10.94 7.99
C ILE A 295 7.61 -12.33 8.55
N LEU A 296 8.50 -13.31 8.40
CA LEU A 296 8.27 -14.66 8.93
C LEU A 296 8.06 -14.64 10.44
N LEU A 297 8.90 -13.91 11.19
CA LEU A 297 8.75 -13.76 12.64
C LEU A 297 7.44 -13.06 13.00
N PHE A 298 7.06 -12.02 12.26
CA PHE A 298 5.76 -11.36 12.41
C PHE A 298 4.60 -12.32 12.14
N THR A 299 4.67 -13.16 11.11
CA THR A 299 3.65 -14.15 10.72
C THR A 299 3.53 -15.30 11.71
N LEU A 300 4.62 -15.71 12.35
CA LEU A 300 4.61 -16.68 13.45
C LEU A 300 4.24 -16.03 14.80
N GLY A 301 4.31 -14.70 14.88
CA GLY A 301 3.97 -13.92 16.07
C GLY A 301 5.04 -14.05 17.15
N LEU A 302 6.30 -13.92 16.75
CA LEU A 302 7.46 -13.85 17.64
C LEU A 302 7.95 -12.40 17.71
N PHE A 303 8.14 -11.88 18.92
CA PHE A 303 8.48 -10.48 19.18
C PHE A 303 7.53 -9.50 18.50
N THR A 304 6.22 -9.80 18.54
CA THR A 304 5.20 -9.17 17.69
C THR A 304 5.16 -7.64 17.82
N ARG A 305 5.47 -7.09 19.00
CA ARG A 305 5.55 -5.63 19.22
C ARG A 305 6.65 -4.95 18.41
N VAL A 306 7.75 -5.67 18.13
CA VAL A 306 8.89 -5.18 17.35
C VAL A 306 8.72 -5.56 15.89
N THR A 307 8.39 -6.82 15.60
CA THR A 307 8.30 -7.32 14.23
C THR A 307 7.14 -6.69 13.46
N SER A 308 6.02 -6.35 14.10
CA SER A 308 4.94 -5.60 13.43
C SER A 308 5.38 -4.22 12.94
N VAL A 309 6.14 -3.48 13.74
CA VAL A 309 6.69 -2.17 13.37
C VAL A 309 7.71 -2.31 12.25
N LEU A 310 8.66 -3.25 12.40
CA LEU A 310 9.71 -3.48 11.40
C LEU A 310 9.14 -3.88 10.05
N VAL A 311 8.16 -4.79 10.05
CA VAL A 311 7.48 -5.23 8.81
C VAL A 311 6.72 -4.07 8.18
N TRP A 312 5.97 -3.29 8.97
CA TRP A 312 5.25 -2.14 8.45
C TRP A 312 6.20 -1.11 7.81
N VAL A 313 7.29 -0.73 8.50
CA VAL A 313 8.30 0.19 7.96
C VAL A 313 8.95 -0.36 6.69
N ALA A 314 9.29 -1.66 6.67
CA ALA A 314 9.89 -2.29 5.50
C ALA A 314 8.94 -2.27 4.30
N VAL A 315 7.69 -2.71 4.48
CA VAL A 315 6.66 -2.74 3.44
C VAL A 315 6.39 -1.35 2.89
N VAL A 316 6.23 -0.35 3.76
CA VAL A 316 6.09 1.05 3.35
C VAL A 316 7.32 1.51 2.56
N GLY A 317 8.52 1.06 2.93
CA GLY A 317 9.75 1.32 2.17
C GLY A 317 9.72 0.75 0.75
N TYR A 318 9.20 -0.45 0.52
CA TYR A 318 9.01 -0.99 -0.84
C TYR A 318 8.00 -0.15 -1.62
N ILE A 319 6.85 0.14 -1.02
CA ILE A 319 5.79 0.94 -1.63
C ILE A 319 6.32 2.33 -2.05
N HIS A 320 7.02 3.00 -1.15
CA HIS A 320 7.60 4.33 -1.39
C HIS A 320 8.74 4.33 -2.41
N ARG A 321 9.47 3.22 -2.59
CA ARG A 321 10.53 3.15 -3.61
C ARG A 321 9.97 3.19 -5.03
N THR A 322 8.75 2.69 -5.24
CA THR A 322 8.19 2.51 -6.58
C THR A 322 6.69 2.77 -6.59
N GLN A 323 6.28 4.02 -6.35
CA GLN A 323 4.85 4.39 -6.30
C GLN A 323 4.12 4.24 -7.64
N GLN A 324 4.85 4.14 -8.76
CA GLN A 324 4.30 4.03 -10.12
C GLN A 324 3.66 2.67 -10.38
N VAL A 325 4.01 1.66 -9.58
CA VAL A 325 3.40 0.32 -9.62
C VAL A 325 2.49 0.06 -8.41
N LEU A 326 2.17 1.11 -7.64
CA LEU A 326 1.27 1.02 -6.49
C LEU A 326 -0.09 0.47 -6.95
N PHE A 327 -0.56 -0.56 -6.26
CA PHE A 327 -1.84 -1.17 -6.51
C PHE A 327 -2.73 -1.19 -5.26
N GLY A 328 -4.02 -1.50 -5.42
CA GLY A 328 -4.99 -1.59 -4.32
C GLY A 328 -4.54 -2.56 -3.22
N MET A 329 -3.84 -3.64 -3.60
CA MET A 329 -3.24 -4.61 -2.68
C MET A 329 -2.32 -3.94 -1.66
N ASP A 330 -1.42 -3.06 -2.10
CA ASP A 330 -0.45 -2.38 -1.24
C ASP A 330 -1.14 -1.53 -0.19
N THR A 331 -2.23 -0.89 -0.58
CA THR A 331 -3.04 -0.06 0.31
C THR A 331 -3.70 -0.91 1.40
N MET A 332 -4.35 -2.02 1.03
CA MET A 332 -5.00 -2.92 1.99
C MET A 332 -4.01 -3.58 2.94
N MET A 333 -2.86 -4.02 2.40
CA MET A 333 -1.76 -4.59 3.18
C MET A 333 -1.23 -3.57 4.20
N ASN A 334 -1.00 -2.33 3.78
CA ASN A 334 -0.50 -1.27 4.65
C ASN A 334 -1.49 -0.95 5.79
N ILE A 335 -2.79 -0.85 5.49
CA ILE A 335 -3.84 -0.62 6.49
C ILE A 335 -3.86 -1.74 7.54
N LEU A 336 -3.86 -3.01 7.10
CA LEU A 336 -3.87 -4.16 7.99
C LEU A 336 -2.62 -4.20 8.88
N LEU A 337 -1.43 -4.05 8.30
CA LEU A 337 -0.17 -4.05 9.05
C LEU A 337 -0.14 -2.93 10.11
N PHE A 338 -0.62 -1.73 9.75
CA PHE A 338 -0.69 -0.60 10.67
C PHE A 338 -1.62 -0.89 11.87
N TYR A 339 -2.81 -1.45 11.64
CA TYR A 339 -3.73 -1.78 12.74
C TYR A 339 -3.26 -2.98 13.58
N LEU A 340 -2.59 -3.95 12.97
CA LEU A 340 -2.01 -5.10 13.67
C LEU A 340 -0.86 -4.72 14.61
N MET A 341 -0.16 -3.62 14.33
CA MET A 341 0.83 -3.00 15.21
C MET A 341 0.21 -2.46 16.50
N ILE A 342 -1.03 -1.95 16.44
CA ILE A 342 -1.75 -1.35 17.58
C ILE A 342 -2.39 -2.43 18.47
N GLY A 343 -3.01 -3.47 17.88
CA GLY A 343 -4.00 -4.29 18.57
C GLY A 343 -3.50 -5.45 19.47
N ASN A 344 -2.20 -5.55 19.76
CA ASN A 344 -1.60 -6.70 20.45
C ASN A 344 -1.95 -8.05 19.78
N SER A 345 -1.74 -8.13 18.48
CA SER A 345 -1.99 -9.31 17.64
C SER A 345 -1.12 -10.55 17.99
N GLY A 346 -0.14 -10.38 18.87
CA GLY A 346 0.70 -11.45 19.44
C GLY A 346 0.13 -12.12 20.68
N ALA A 347 -1.04 -11.72 21.19
CA ALA A 347 -1.63 -12.31 22.40
C ALA A 347 -2.34 -13.67 22.16
N ALA A 348 -2.64 -14.01 20.91
CA ALA A 348 -3.28 -15.26 20.51
C ALA A 348 -2.70 -15.78 19.19
N LEU A 349 -2.78 -17.10 18.98
CA LEU A 349 -2.31 -17.80 17.77
C LEU A 349 -0.85 -17.44 17.37
N SER A 350 0.03 -17.30 18.36
CA SER A 350 1.40 -16.77 18.18
C SER A 350 2.44 -17.52 19.03
N LEU A 351 3.71 -17.44 18.65
CA LEU A 351 4.81 -17.94 19.46
C LEU A 351 4.98 -17.14 20.77
N ASP A 352 4.74 -15.82 20.75
CA ASP A 352 4.72 -14.97 21.94
C ASP A 352 3.72 -15.49 22.98
N ARG A 353 2.55 -15.96 22.55
CA ARG A 353 1.54 -16.56 23.42
C ARG A 353 2.01 -17.89 24.02
N VAL A 354 2.66 -18.75 23.23
CA VAL A 354 3.25 -20.00 23.74
C VAL A 354 4.33 -19.70 24.79
N ILE A 355 5.19 -18.72 24.54
CA ILE A 355 6.21 -18.27 25.50
C ILE A 355 5.57 -17.71 26.77
N ALA A 356 4.50 -16.91 26.66
CA ALA A 356 3.79 -16.37 27.81
C ALA A 356 3.13 -17.48 28.64
N ARG A 357 2.51 -18.48 27.99
CA ARG A 357 1.95 -19.67 28.63
C ARG A 357 3.02 -20.46 29.38
N TYR A 358 4.17 -20.70 28.76
CA TYR A 358 5.31 -21.36 29.40
C TYR A 358 5.76 -20.62 30.66
N ARG A 359 5.95 -19.30 30.57
CA ARG A 359 6.38 -18.47 31.72
C ARG A 359 5.37 -18.50 32.85
N ALA A 360 4.07 -18.41 32.54
CA ALA A 360 2.99 -18.44 33.52
C ALA A 360 2.90 -19.81 34.21
N ALA A 361 2.88 -20.91 33.44
CA ALA A 361 2.85 -22.27 33.98
C ALA A 361 4.07 -22.55 34.88
N ARG A 362 5.27 -22.17 34.43
CA ARG A 362 6.49 -22.33 35.22
C ARG A 362 6.44 -21.55 36.53
N ALA A 363 5.95 -20.31 36.51
CA ALA A 363 5.83 -19.49 37.70
C ALA A 363 4.80 -20.06 38.69
N SER A 364 3.67 -20.58 38.19
CA SER A 364 2.65 -21.22 39.02
C SER A 364 3.19 -22.49 39.68
N LEU A 365 3.79 -23.41 38.89
CA LEU A 365 4.43 -24.62 39.40
C LEU A 365 5.55 -24.30 40.42
N ALA A 366 6.28 -23.20 40.21
CA ALA A 366 7.32 -22.78 41.12
C ALA A 366 6.77 -22.34 42.49
N ARG A 367 5.61 -21.70 42.52
CA ARG A 367 4.97 -21.18 43.74
C ARG A 367 4.16 -22.22 44.49
N THR A 368 3.38 -23.04 43.79
CA THR A 368 2.36 -23.90 44.42
C THR A 368 2.58 -25.39 44.20
N GLY A 369 3.57 -25.78 43.37
CA GLY A 369 3.75 -27.17 42.94
C GLY A 369 2.66 -27.68 41.99
N ALA A 370 1.66 -26.86 41.66
CA ALA A 370 0.53 -27.17 40.79
C ALA A 370 0.19 -25.96 39.90
N ILE A 371 -0.83 -26.08 39.05
CA ILE A 371 -1.35 -24.94 38.28
C ILE A 371 -2.51 -24.30 39.05
N ASP A 372 -2.25 -23.10 39.58
CA ASP A 372 -3.24 -22.28 40.29
C ASP A 372 -4.40 -21.83 39.38
N ALA A 373 -5.53 -21.47 39.98
CA ALA A 373 -6.75 -21.12 39.25
C ALA A 373 -6.56 -19.91 38.29
N PRO A 374 -5.89 -18.82 38.67
CA PRO A 374 -5.61 -17.72 37.76
C PRO A 374 -4.76 -18.14 36.55
N THR A 375 -3.73 -18.95 36.77
CA THR A 375 -2.88 -19.46 35.69
C THR A 375 -3.66 -20.41 34.79
N ARG A 376 -4.52 -21.27 35.35
CA ARG A 376 -5.39 -22.15 34.56
C ARG A 376 -6.32 -21.35 33.64
N ALA A 377 -6.95 -20.29 34.14
CA ALA A 377 -7.78 -19.39 33.34
C ALA A 377 -6.96 -18.71 32.24
N PHE A 378 -5.76 -18.21 32.57
CA PHE A 378 -4.84 -17.62 31.60
C PHE A 378 -4.38 -18.61 30.52
N LEU A 379 -4.16 -19.88 30.85
CA LEU A 379 -3.77 -20.90 29.87
C LEU A 379 -4.96 -21.30 28.98
N ALA A 380 -6.18 -21.36 29.51
CA ALA A 380 -7.35 -21.76 28.75
C ALA A 380 -7.76 -20.74 27.67
N VAL A 381 -7.69 -19.44 27.98
CA VAL A 381 -8.20 -18.38 27.11
C VAL A 381 -7.23 -17.19 27.08
N PRO A 382 -6.96 -16.59 25.90
CA PRO A 382 -6.26 -15.31 25.84
C PRO A 382 -7.02 -14.23 26.61
N PRO A 383 -6.35 -13.44 27.48
CA PRO A 383 -7.02 -12.35 28.18
C PRO A 383 -7.61 -11.32 27.21
N PRO A 384 -8.85 -10.84 27.43
CA PRO A 384 -9.42 -9.77 26.63
C PRO A 384 -8.58 -8.49 26.66
N SER A 385 -8.52 -7.79 25.53
CA SER A 385 -7.71 -6.59 25.35
C SER A 385 -8.54 -5.46 24.72
N LYS A 386 -8.48 -4.26 25.33
CA LYS A 386 -9.06 -3.04 24.74
C LYS A 386 -8.33 -2.64 23.45
N GLY A 387 -7.02 -2.90 23.37
CA GLY A 387 -6.24 -2.66 22.14
C GLY A 387 -6.69 -3.58 21.00
N ALA A 388 -6.99 -4.85 21.30
CA ALA A 388 -7.52 -5.78 20.31
C ALA A 388 -8.90 -5.33 19.82
N GLY A 389 -9.78 -4.92 20.74
CA GLY A 389 -11.07 -4.34 20.38
C GLY A 389 -10.95 -3.11 19.50
N PHE A 390 -10.04 -2.19 19.85
CA PHE A 390 -9.80 -0.97 19.07
C PHE A 390 -9.27 -1.26 17.67
N ALA A 391 -8.27 -2.13 17.52
CA ALA A 391 -7.75 -2.51 16.21
C ALA A 391 -8.81 -3.22 15.33
N LEU A 392 -9.61 -4.13 15.91
CA LEU A 392 -10.71 -4.77 15.19
C LEU A 392 -11.74 -3.73 14.72
N ARG A 393 -12.09 -2.76 15.57
CA ARG A 393 -13.01 -1.67 15.22
C ARG A 393 -12.46 -0.78 14.11
N LEU A 394 -11.16 -0.47 14.14
CA LEU A 394 -10.49 0.26 13.07
C LEU A 394 -10.59 -0.51 11.73
N ILE A 395 -10.30 -1.81 11.71
CA ILE A 395 -10.44 -2.63 10.49
C ILE A 395 -11.89 -2.64 9.99
N GLN A 396 -12.86 -2.89 10.88
CA GLN A 396 -14.28 -2.94 10.54
C GLN A 396 -14.78 -1.61 9.94
N VAL A 397 -14.49 -0.49 10.61
CA VAL A 397 -14.93 0.84 10.16
C VAL A 397 -14.23 1.21 8.85
N HIS A 398 -12.94 0.96 8.72
CA HIS A 398 -12.21 1.27 7.48
C HIS A 398 -12.74 0.42 6.30
N PHE A 399 -13.04 -0.86 6.52
CA PHE A 399 -13.69 -1.71 5.52
C PHE A 399 -15.05 -1.14 5.08
N CYS A 400 -15.89 -0.73 6.04
CA CYS A 400 -17.17 -0.07 5.74
C CYS A 400 -16.98 1.18 4.88
N PHE A 401 -15.98 2.02 5.18
CA PHE A 401 -15.69 3.21 4.38
C PHE A 401 -15.25 2.86 2.95
N ILE A 402 -14.35 1.89 2.79
CA ILE A 402 -13.91 1.43 1.46
C ILE A 402 -15.11 1.00 0.62
N TYR A 403 -16.00 0.19 1.20
CA TYR A 403 -17.21 -0.30 0.53
C TYR A 403 -18.18 0.82 0.16
N VAL A 404 -18.55 1.69 1.11
CA VAL A 404 -19.49 2.79 0.83
C VAL A 404 -18.89 3.73 -0.21
N ALA A 405 -17.62 4.09 -0.11
CA ALA A 405 -16.95 4.95 -1.10
C ALA A 405 -16.93 4.30 -2.48
N ALA A 406 -16.60 3.01 -2.57
CA ALA A 406 -16.64 2.25 -3.80
C ALA A 406 -18.04 2.25 -4.42
N GLY A 407 -19.08 1.94 -3.64
CA GLY A 407 -20.46 1.88 -4.13
C GLY A 407 -21.02 3.23 -4.56
N LEU A 408 -20.82 4.28 -3.75
CA LEU A 408 -21.26 5.64 -4.11
C LEU A 408 -20.53 6.19 -5.33
N SER A 409 -19.25 5.86 -5.52
CA SER A 409 -18.50 6.29 -6.71
C SER A 409 -19.08 5.72 -8.00
N LYS A 410 -19.62 4.49 -7.96
CA LYS A 410 -20.23 3.81 -9.10
C LYS A 410 -21.54 4.48 -9.54
N LEU A 411 -22.31 5.02 -8.60
CA LEU A 411 -23.56 5.74 -8.91
C LEU A 411 -23.36 7.00 -9.77
N LYS A 412 -22.14 7.53 -9.86
CA LYS A 412 -21.83 8.75 -10.61
C LYS A 412 -21.76 8.55 -12.12
N GLY A 413 -21.52 7.33 -12.60
CA GLY A 413 -21.24 7.06 -14.01
C GLY A 413 -22.39 6.34 -14.72
N PRO A 414 -22.77 6.73 -15.97
CA PRO A 414 -23.86 6.08 -16.71
C PRO A 414 -23.61 4.59 -16.97
N ALA A 415 -22.35 4.17 -17.06
CA ALA A 415 -21.97 2.77 -17.33
C ALA A 415 -22.53 1.76 -16.31
N TRP A 416 -22.73 2.16 -15.04
CA TRP A 416 -23.33 1.27 -14.02
C TRP A 416 -24.84 1.18 -14.12
N TRP A 417 -25.49 2.23 -14.63
CA TRP A 417 -26.93 2.28 -14.83
C TRP A 417 -27.35 1.49 -16.07
N ASP A 418 -26.57 1.61 -17.15
CA ASP A 418 -26.83 0.92 -18.42
C ASP A 418 -26.19 -0.48 -18.47
N GLY A 419 -25.51 -0.90 -17.39
CA GLY A 419 -24.93 -2.24 -17.22
C GLY A 419 -23.59 -2.48 -17.93
N HIS A 420 -23.18 -1.60 -18.84
CA HIS A 420 -21.93 -1.76 -19.58
C HIS A 420 -20.68 -1.83 -18.68
N ALA A 421 -20.70 -1.26 -17.47
CA ALA A 421 -19.56 -1.35 -16.53
C ALA A 421 -19.14 -2.79 -16.20
N VAL A 422 -20.11 -3.69 -15.95
CA VAL A 422 -19.80 -5.10 -15.65
C VAL A 422 -19.32 -5.81 -16.92
N TRP A 423 -19.95 -5.54 -18.05
CA TRP A 423 -19.57 -6.16 -19.33
C TRP A 423 -18.16 -5.78 -19.75
N ASP A 424 -17.83 -4.49 -19.75
CA ASP A 424 -16.52 -3.96 -20.17
C ASP A 424 -15.39 -4.53 -19.32
N VAL A 425 -15.65 -4.78 -18.04
CA VAL A 425 -14.70 -5.44 -17.15
C VAL A 425 -14.53 -6.92 -17.53
N MET A 426 -15.62 -7.66 -17.76
CA MET A 426 -15.57 -9.10 -18.07
C MET A 426 -14.91 -9.43 -19.41
N VAL A 427 -14.94 -8.50 -20.38
CA VAL A 427 -14.29 -8.70 -21.69
C VAL A 427 -12.91 -8.05 -21.79
N ASN A 428 -12.39 -7.49 -20.70
CA ASN A 428 -11.10 -6.81 -20.71
C ASN A 428 -9.94 -7.84 -20.85
N PRO A 429 -9.18 -7.82 -21.96
CA PRO A 429 -8.13 -8.81 -22.21
C PRO A 429 -6.90 -8.68 -21.29
N GLU A 430 -6.71 -7.52 -20.63
CA GLU A 430 -5.57 -7.27 -19.75
C GLU A 430 -5.74 -7.91 -18.37
N PHE A 431 -6.98 -8.04 -17.90
CA PHE A 431 -7.28 -8.45 -16.51
C PHE A 431 -8.04 -9.78 -16.42
N THR A 432 -8.75 -10.19 -17.46
CA THR A 432 -9.66 -11.35 -17.37
C THR A 432 -9.12 -12.59 -18.05
N LEU A 433 -9.90 -13.66 -17.98
CA LEU A 433 -9.59 -14.96 -18.57
C LEU A 433 -9.80 -14.99 -20.10
N MET A 434 -9.93 -13.83 -20.78
CA MET A 434 -10.17 -13.72 -22.23
C MET A 434 -9.13 -14.42 -23.10
N GLN A 435 -7.89 -14.56 -22.62
CA GLN A 435 -6.85 -15.35 -23.29
C GLN A 435 -7.16 -16.85 -23.37
N TYR A 436 -8.10 -17.35 -22.55
CA TYR A 436 -8.52 -18.74 -22.56
C TYR A 436 -9.79 -18.91 -23.39
N GLU A 437 -9.70 -19.66 -24.48
CA GLU A 437 -10.79 -19.85 -25.45
C GLU A 437 -12.11 -20.33 -24.82
N TRP A 438 -12.06 -21.15 -23.77
CA TRP A 438 -13.26 -21.62 -23.07
C TRP A 438 -14.05 -20.47 -22.42
N TYR A 439 -13.37 -19.47 -21.85
CA TYR A 439 -14.00 -18.34 -21.19
C TYR A 439 -14.66 -17.42 -22.21
N GLU A 440 -13.94 -17.11 -23.29
CA GLU A 440 -14.48 -16.35 -24.43
C GLU A 440 -15.74 -17.02 -25.00
N ARG A 441 -15.71 -18.35 -25.22
CA ARG A 441 -16.88 -19.10 -25.72
C ARG A 441 -18.08 -18.99 -24.78
N VAL A 442 -17.86 -19.07 -23.47
CA VAL A 442 -18.92 -18.91 -22.46
C VAL A 442 -19.52 -17.51 -22.53
N LEU A 443 -18.68 -16.46 -22.56
CA LEU A 443 -19.17 -15.07 -22.66
C LEU A 443 -19.97 -14.83 -23.94
N ARG A 444 -19.49 -15.34 -25.09
CA ARG A 444 -20.22 -15.27 -26.37
C ARG A 444 -21.55 -16.01 -26.31
N ALA A 445 -21.59 -17.19 -25.70
CA ALA A 445 -22.83 -17.95 -25.55
C ALA A 445 -23.86 -17.19 -24.69
N VAL A 446 -23.42 -16.57 -23.60
CA VAL A 446 -24.27 -15.71 -22.75
C VAL A 446 -24.76 -14.49 -23.52
N ALA A 447 -23.86 -13.80 -24.24
CA ALA A 447 -24.19 -12.61 -25.02
C ALA A 447 -25.15 -12.90 -26.19
N ASN A 448 -25.06 -14.08 -26.81
CA ASN A 448 -25.96 -14.52 -27.87
C ASN A 448 -27.40 -14.72 -27.37
N ILE A 449 -27.61 -14.92 -26.07
CA ILE A 449 -28.93 -15.04 -25.46
C ILE A 449 -29.27 -13.71 -24.77
N LYS A 450 -29.85 -12.76 -25.54
CA LYS A 450 -30.11 -11.38 -25.11
C LYS A 450 -30.77 -11.25 -23.71
N PRO A 451 -31.83 -12.01 -23.34
CA PRO A 451 -32.40 -11.93 -21.99
C PRO A 451 -31.44 -12.38 -20.88
N LEU A 452 -30.64 -13.41 -21.15
CA LEU A 452 -29.65 -13.92 -20.20
C LEU A 452 -28.51 -12.92 -19.99
N TYR A 453 -28.04 -12.29 -21.06
CA TYR A 453 -27.07 -11.20 -21.00
C TYR A 453 -27.54 -10.05 -20.12
N TYR A 454 -28.75 -9.52 -20.37
CA TYR A 454 -29.28 -8.41 -19.56
C TYR A 454 -29.51 -8.82 -18.11
N ALA A 455 -30.03 -10.02 -17.86
CA ALA A 455 -30.21 -10.52 -16.51
C ALA A 455 -28.86 -10.63 -15.77
N ALA A 456 -27.83 -11.20 -16.41
CA ALA A 456 -26.51 -11.36 -15.81
C ALA A 456 -25.86 -10.01 -15.47
N VAL A 457 -25.88 -9.06 -16.39
CA VAL A 457 -25.30 -7.73 -16.21
C VAL A 457 -26.07 -6.92 -15.17
N ALA A 458 -27.40 -6.92 -15.22
CA ALA A 458 -28.23 -6.21 -14.26
C ALA A 458 -28.06 -6.80 -12.85
N LEU A 459 -28.18 -8.12 -12.69
CA LEU A 459 -28.03 -8.77 -11.39
C LEU A 459 -26.64 -8.53 -10.79
N SER A 460 -25.59 -8.59 -11.60
CA SER A 460 -24.22 -8.33 -11.13
C SER A 460 -24.04 -6.88 -10.67
N SER A 461 -24.57 -5.92 -11.44
CA SER A 461 -24.49 -4.49 -11.13
C SER A 461 -25.24 -4.16 -9.83
N TRP A 462 -26.50 -4.58 -9.72
CA TRP A 462 -27.34 -4.33 -8.55
C TRP A 462 -26.84 -5.09 -7.31
N SER A 463 -26.32 -6.31 -7.47
CA SER A 463 -25.72 -7.06 -6.36
C SER A 463 -24.48 -6.36 -5.83
N THR A 464 -23.61 -5.86 -6.72
CA THR A 464 -22.40 -5.10 -6.34
C THR A 464 -22.79 -3.84 -5.57
N LEU A 465 -23.72 -3.05 -6.09
CA LEU A 465 -24.21 -1.82 -5.43
C LEU A 465 -24.85 -2.13 -4.07
N PHE A 466 -25.66 -3.19 -3.97
CA PHE A 466 -26.25 -3.62 -2.69
C PHE A 466 -25.18 -4.00 -1.66
N ILE A 467 -24.21 -4.84 -2.05
CA ILE A 467 -23.13 -5.30 -1.17
C ILE A 467 -22.29 -4.10 -0.69
N GLU A 468 -21.94 -3.18 -1.59
CA GLU A 468 -21.04 -2.07 -1.28
C GLU A 468 -21.72 -0.92 -0.52
N ILE A 469 -23.01 -0.65 -0.77
CA ILE A 469 -23.73 0.46 -0.14
C ILE A 469 -24.48 0.00 1.11
N ALA A 470 -25.30 -1.05 1.00
CA ALA A 470 -26.09 -1.54 2.13
C ALA A 470 -25.30 -2.46 3.06
N GLY A 471 -24.40 -3.29 2.51
CA GLY A 471 -23.59 -4.24 3.26
C GLY A 471 -22.88 -3.67 4.49
N PRO A 472 -22.19 -2.50 4.40
CA PRO A 472 -21.54 -1.85 5.54
C PRO A 472 -22.44 -1.61 6.74
N PHE A 473 -23.74 -1.32 6.54
CA PHE A 473 -24.70 -1.14 7.62
C PHE A 473 -25.26 -2.47 8.11
N LEU A 474 -25.50 -3.42 7.18
CA LEU A 474 -26.06 -4.73 7.48
C LEU A 474 -25.10 -5.66 8.22
N LEU A 475 -23.78 -5.46 8.09
CA LEU A 475 -22.73 -6.20 8.81
C LEU A 475 -22.86 -6.11 10.35
N TRP A 476 -23.50 -5.06 10.87
CA TRP A 476 -23.71 -4.85 12.30
C TRP A 476 -24.97 -5.53 12.84
N THR A 477 -25.78 -6.12 11.95
CA THR A 477 -27.08 -6.71 12.28
C THR A 477 -27.03 -8.25 12.35
N ARG A 478 -28.19 -8.90 12.44
CA ARG A 478 -28.32 -10.36 12.30
C ARG A 478 -28.02 -10.86 10.88
N LEU A 479 -28.09 -10.00 9.87
CA LEU A 479 -27.78 -10.34 8.46
C LEU A 479 -26.28 -10.43 8.18
N ARG A 480 -25.42 -10.17 9.18
CA ARG A 480 -23.95 -10.20 9.02
C ARG A 480 -23.41 -11.40 8.26
N TRP A 481 -23.94 -12.59 8.54
CA TRP A 481 -23.44 -13.83 7.95
C TRP A 481 -23.77 -13.92 6.46
N PHE A 482 -24.93 -13.43 6.08
CA PHE A 482 -25.34 -13.32 4.69
C PHE A 482 -24.47 -12.31 3.94
N ILE A 483 -24.18 -11.15 4.54
CA ILE A 483 -23.31 -10.14 3.91
C ILE A 483 -21.86 -10.61 3.81
N ILE A 484 -21.32 -11.25 4.86
CA ILE A 484 -19.97 -11.85 4.81
C ILE A 484 -19.90 -12.87 3.67
N PHE A 485 -20.91 -13.73 3.53
CA PHE A 485 -20.99 -14.69 2.42
C PHE A 485 -21.01 -13.99 1.06
N LEU A 486 -21.92 -13.04 0.84
CA LEU A 486 -22.04 -12.32 -0.43
C LEU A 486 -20.76 -11.56 -0.79
N ALA A 487 -20.19 -10.83 0.17
CA ALA A 487 -18.97 -10.06 -0.02
C ALA A 487 -17.77 -10.98 -0.30
N THR A 488 -17.66 -12.10 0.41
CA THR A 488 -16.61 -13.10 0.15
C THR A 488 -16.78 -13.74 -1.22
N ALA A 489 -18.01 -14.09 -1.62
CA ALA A 489 -18.31 -14.67 -2.92
C ALA A 489 -18.01 -13.69 -4.07
N MET A 490 -18.35 -12.41 -3.88
CA MET A 490 -18.02 -11.33 -4.82
C MET A 490 -16.50 -11.21 -4.98
N HIS A 491 -15.76 -11.07 -3.87
CA HIS A 491 -14.30 -10.97 -3.90
C HIS A 491 -13.63 -12.22 -4.49
N ALA A 492 -14.11 -13.42 -4.18
CA ALA A 492 -13.62 -14.66 -4.78
C ALA A 492 -13.90 -14.71 -6.30
N GLY A 493 -15.08 -14.24 -6.73
CA GLY A 493 -15.43 -14.11 -8.14
C GLY A 493 -14.49 -13.17 -8.88
N ILE A 494 -14.21 -11.99 -8.30
CA ILE A 494 -13.27 -11.02 -8.86
C ILE A 494 -11.86 -11.61 -8.93
N ALA A 495 -11.40 -12.29 -7.87
CA ALA A 495 -10.07 -12.91 -7.84
C ALA A 495 -9.89 -13.89 -9.00
N VAL A 496 -10.86 -14.80 -9.18
CA VAL A 496 -10.80 -15.84 -10.22
C VAL A 496 -10.99 -15.26 -11.62
N LEU A 497 -11.96 -14.38 -11.82
CA LEU A 497 -12.35 -13.91 -13.15
C LEU A 497 -11.51 -12.73 -13.66
N MET A 498 -10.90 -11.96 -12.75
CA MET A 498 -10.17 -10.72 -13.07
C MET A 498 -8.69 -10.74 -12.61
N GLY A 499 -8.20 -11.87 -12.12
CA GLY A 499 -6.78 -12.05 -11.77
C GLY A 499 -6.28 -11.20 -10.59
N LEU A 500 -7.15 -10.46 -9.88
CA LEU A 500 -6.80 -9.54 -8.80
C LEU A 500 -6.56 -10.25 -7.45
N ASN A 501 -5.96 -11.43 -7.48
CA ASN A 501 -5.93 -12.40 -6.39
C ASN A 501 -5.54 -11.81 -5.02
N LEU A 502 -4.39 -11.12 -4.95
CA LEU A 502 -3.87 -10.65 -3.66
C LEU A 502 -4.69 -9.51 -3.05
N PHE A 503 -5.21 -8.61 -3.89
CA PHE A 503 -6.09 -7.54 -3.43
C PHE A 503 -7.37 -8.14 -2.83
N GLU A 504 -8.01 -9.05 -3.56
CA GLU A 504 -9.26 -9.69 -3.14
C GLU A 504 -9.07 -10.55 -1.88
N LEU A 505 -7.94 -11.26 -1.76
CA LEU A 505 -7.61 -12.01 -0.54
C LEU A 505 -7.44 -11.09 0.68
N LEU A 506 -6.83 -9.92 0.53
CA LEU A 506 -6.71 -8.95 1.61
C LEU A 506 -8.07 -8.37 2.01
N MET A 507 -8.95 -8.12 1.04
CA MET A 507 -10.33 -7.70 1.32
C MET A 507 -11.10 -8.77 2.11
N ILE A 508 -10.95 -10.05 1.75
CA ILE A 508 -11.50 -11.17 2.52
C ILE A 508 -10.88 -11.24 3.92
N VAL A 509 -9.58 -10.97 4.07
CA VAL A 509 -8.93 -10.90 5.39
C VAL A 509 -9.51 -9.78 6.25
N MET A 510 -9.83 -8.61 5.69
CA MET A 510 -10.51 -7.54 6.42
C MET A 510 -11.92 -7.95 6.88
N LEU A 511 -12.66 -8.72 6.07
CA LEU A 511 -13.97 -9.27 6.45
C LEU A 511 -13.90 -10.19 7.68
N LEU A 512 -12.76 -10.86 7.93
CA LEU A 512 -12.56 -11.69 9.12
C LEU A 512 -12.71 -10.89 10.41
N ALA A 513 -12.53 -9.57 10.39
CA ALA A 513 -12.74 -8.72 11.56
C ALA A 513 -14.20 -8.70 12.04
N PHE A 514 -15.17 -9.10 11.20
CA PHE A 514 -16.58 -9.23 11.56
C PHE A 514 -16.93 -10.62 12.13
N LEU A 515 -15.98 -11.57 12.15
CA LEU A 515 -16.17 -12.89 12.74
C LEU A 515 -15.98 -12.82 14.27
N PRO A 516 -16.92 -13.39 15.06
CA PRO A 516 -16.71 -13.59 16.48
C PRO A 516 -15.51 -14.49 16.74
N ASP A 517 -14.76 -14.20 17.79
CA ASP A 517 -13.58 -14.97 18.22
C ASP A 517 -13.92 -16.45 18.46
N LEU A 518 -15.09 -16.73 19.04
CA LEU A 518 -15.59 -18.09 19.28
C LEU A 518 -15.65 -18.92 17.99
N VAL A 519 -16.04 -18.33 16.86
CA VAL A 519 -16.13 -19.07 15.59
C VAL A 519 -14.76 -19.55 15.15
N ILE A 520 -13.73 -18.71 15.29
CA ILE A 520 -12.36 -19.08 14.93
C ILE A 520 -11.85 -20.14 15.91
N ARG A 521 -12.08 -19.95 17.20
CA ARG A 521 -11.64 -20.89 18.24
C ARG A 521 -12.29 -22.25 18.08
N ASP A 522 -13.60 -22.31 17.90
CA ASP A 522 -14.32 -23.58 17.76
C ASP A 522 -13.91 -24.36 16.51
N ARG A 523 -13.54 -23.68 15.41
CA ARG A 523 -12.99 -24.35 14.22
C ARG A 523 -11.55 -24.82 14.39
N LEU A 524 -10.78 -24.18 15.28
CA LEU A 524 -9.43 -24.62 15.63
C LEU A 524 -9.42 -25.69 16.74
N ARG A 525 -10.49 -25.82 17.52
CA ARG A 525 -10.66 -26.84 18.56
C ARG A 525 -10.75 -28.24 17.97
N GLY A 526 -10.22 -29.23 18.69
CA GLY A 526 -10.20 -30.62 18.24
C GLY A 526 -11.39 -31.47 18.73
N GLY A 527 -12.35 -30.87 19.43
CA GLY A 527 -13.49 -31.57 20.04
C GLY A 527 -13.16 -32.25 21.37
N THR A 528 -14.13 -32.98 21.95
CA THR A 528 -14.01 -33.62 23.27
C THR A 528 -13.29 -34.98 23.25
N GLY A 529 -13.15 -35.61 22.08
CA GLY A 529 -12.53 -36.93 21.90
C GLY A 529 -11.00 -36.92 21.75
N LEU A 530 -10.34 -35.81 22.06
CA LEU A 530 -8.88 -35.70 21.91
C LEU A 530 -8.15 -36.64 22.87
N ALA A 531 -7.09 -37.28 22.38
CA ALA A 531 -6.21 -38.12 23.19
C ALA A 531 -5.64 -37.29 24.35
N LYS A 532 -5.88 -37.77 25.59
CA LYS A 532 -5.30 -37.17 26.79
C LYS A 532 -4.01 -37.87 27.14
N VAL A 533 -3.04 -37.10 27.58
CA VAL A 533 -1.74 -37.58 28.05
C VAL A 533 -1.53 -37.13 29.48
N THR A 534 -0.86 -37.97 30.27
CA THR A 534 -0.43 -37.58 31.62
C THR A 534 1.06 -37.27 31.60
N PHE A 535 1.44 -36.16 32.22
CA PHE A 535 2.83 -35.72 32.34
C PHE A 535 3.22 -35.75 33.81
N ALA A 536 3.95 -36.79 34.19
CA ALA A 536 4.49 -36.96 35.53
C ALA A 536 5.73 -36.09 35.72
N PHE A 537 5.79 -35.35 36.83
CA PHE A 537 6.88 -34.43 37.14
C PHE A 537 7.09 -34.33 38.65
N ASP A 538 8.33 -34.22 39.10
CA ASP A 538 8.67 -33.82 40.47
C ASP A 538 8.46 -32.29 40.69
N PRO A 539 7.58 -31.87 41.61
CA PRO A 539 7.38 -30.46 41.97
C PRO A 539 8.59 -29.81 42.68
N GLY A 540 9.43 -30.61 43.36
CA GLY A 540 10.63 -30.14 44.04
C GLY A 540 11.76 -29.77 43.08
N SER A 541 11.89 -30.50 41.97
CA SER A 541 12.91 -30.25 40.95
C SER A 541 12.55 -29.09 40.01
N ALA A 542 13.38 -28.04 40.03
CA ALA A 542 13.24 -26.90 39.10
C ALA A 542 13.35 -27.31 37.62
N VAL A 543 14.15 -28.33 37.32
CA VAL A 543 14.33 -28.87 35.98
C VAL A 543 13.07 -29.64 35.54
N SER A 544 12.51 -30.46 36.42
CA SER A 544 11.25 -31.17 36.20
C SER A 544 10.06 -30.22 35.99
N ARG A 545 9.93 -29.16 36.81
CA ARG A 545 8.91 -28.12 36.61
C ARG A 545 9.02 -27.39 35.27
N ARG A 546 10.23 -27.17 34.77
CA ARG A 546 10.45 -26.57 33.43
C ARG A 546 9.94 -27.50 32.32
N ALA A 547 10.14 -28.80 32.45
CA ALA A 547 9.63 -29.78 31.50
C ALA A 547 8.09 -29.82 31.49
N ALA A 548 7.46 -29.87 32.68
CA ALA A 548 6.01 -29.82 32.81
C ALA A 548 5.40 -28.53 32.24
N ALA A 549 6.02 -27.37 32.52
CA ALA A 549 5.60 -26.10 31.94
C ALA A 549 5.74 -26.06 30.41
N LEU A 550 6.76 -26.72 29.84
CA LEU A 550 6.95 -26.81 28.40
C LEU A 550 5.87 -27.67 27.74
N ALA A 551 5.50 -28.81 28.34
CA ALA A 551 4.40 -29.64 27.88
C ALA A 551 3.05 -28.87 27.88
N LEU A 552 2.76 -28.12 28.94
CA LEU A 552 1.55 -27.29 29.05
C LEU A 552 1.53 -26.07 28.11
N ALA A 553 2.70 -25.53 27.75
CA ALA A 553 2.78 -24.35 26.90
C ALA A 553 2.15 -24.59 25.52
N ALA A 554 2.35 -25.79 24.97
CA ALA A 554 1.82 -26.22 23.68
C ALA A 554 0.39 -26.81 23.76
N ASP A 555 -0.14 -27.04 24.96
CA ASP A 555 -1.44 -27.66 25.17
C ASP A 555 -2.60 -26.65 25.10
N THR A 556 -3.07 -26.33 23.89
CA THR A 556 -4.18 -25.38 23.71
C THR A 556 -5.55 -25.94 24.06
N GLU A 557 -5.69 -27.27 24.09
CA GLU A 557 -6.97 -27.97 24.21
C GLU A 557 -7.17 -28.66 25.58
N GLY A 558 -6.21 -28.54 26.50
CA GLY A 558 -6.29 -29.16 27.82
C GLY A 558 -6.09 -30.69 27.81
N GLN A 559 -5.27 -31.18 26.87
CA GLN A 559 -4.94 -32.59 26.69
C GLN A 559 -3.90 -33.11 27.68
N VAL A 560 -3.09 -32.23 28.28
CA VAL A 560 -2.00 -32.60 29.20
C VAL A 560 -2.48 -32.47 30.64
N ALA A 561 -2.66 -33.62 31.31
CA ALA A 561 -2.88 -33.67 32.75
C ALA A 561 -1.54 -33.80 33.48
N LEU A 562 -1.25 -32.91 34.43
CA LEU A 562 -0.04 -33.01 35.23
C LEU A 562 -0.23 -33.97 36.41
N THR A 563 0.76 -34.82 36.65
CA THR A 563 0.78 -35.74 37.81
C THR A 563 2.02 -35.43 38.67
N PRO A 564 1.86 -34.78 39.83
CA PRO A 564 2.99 -34.52 40.72
C PRO A 564 3.49 -35.83 41.35
N ASP A 565 4.81 -36.08 41.29
CA ASP A 565 5.47 -37.25 41.86
C ASP A 565 6.84 -36.84 42.44
N SER A 566 6.89 -36.62 43.75
CA SER A 566 8.08 -36.10 44.45
C SER A 566 9.29 -37.06 44.43
N GLY A 567 9.11 -38.32 44.04
CA GLY A 567 10.19 -39.31 43.89
C GLY A 567 10.72 -39.41 42.47
N LEU A 568 10.17 -38.63 41.53
CA LEU A 568 10.43 -38.82 40.11
C LEU A 568 11.78 -38.25 39.67
N VAL A 569 12.70 -39.13 39.30
CA VAL A 569 14.06 -38.75 38.86
C VAL A 569 14.06 -38.08 37.49
N THR A 570 13.30 -38.62 36.53
CA THR A 570 13.15 -38.07 35.18
C THR A 570 11.67 -37.92 34.88
N PRO A 571 11.21 -36.75 34.39
CA PRO A 571 9.82 -36.57 33.95
C PRO A 571 9.39 -37.67 33.00
N ALA A 572 8.11 -37.99 33.00
CA ALA A 572 7.60 -39.04 32.12
C ALA A 572 6.25 -38.64 31.51
N LEU A 573 6.08 -38.95 30.24
CA LEU A 573 4.81 -38.82 29.53
C LEU A 573 4.17 -40.20 29.44
N THR A 574 2.93 -40.33 29.86
CA THR A 574 2.11 -41.52 29.59
C THR A 574 1.08 -41.17 28.52
N ASP A 575 1.10 -41.92 27.41
CA ASP A 575 0.16 -41.72 26.31
C ASP A 575 -1.25 -42.26 26.64
N ALA A 576 -2.20 -42.05 25.72
CA ALA A 576 -3.58 -42.52 25.89
C ALA A 576 -3.70 -44.06 25.93
N GLY A 577 -2.69 -44.78 25.42
CA GLY A 577 -2.61 -46.24 25.50
C GLY A 577 -1.97 -46.74 26.80
N GLY A 578 -1.60 -45.85 27.73
CA GLY A 578 -0.95 -46.19 28.99
C GLY A 578 0.55 -46.44 28.88
N THR A 579 1.16 -46.24 27.72
CA THR A 579 2.61 -46.43 27.55
C THR A 579 3.37 -45.23 28.11
N ARG A 580 4.31 -45.49 29.02
CA ARG A 580 5.13 -44.47 29.69
C ARG A 580 6.46 -44.27 28.96
N TYR A 581 6.80 -43.02 28.67
CA TYR A 581 8.04 -42.61 28.01
C TYR A 581 8.78 -41.55 28.82
N SER A 582 10.11 -41.66 28.87
CA SER A 582 11.02 -40.71 29.50
C SER A 582 12.21 -40.36 28.60
N ASP A 583 12.02 -40.46 27.27
CA ASP A 583 13.06 -40.32 26.26
C ASP A 583 12.54 -39.63 24.99
N ALA A 584 13.33 -39.67 23.91
CA ALA A 584 12.96 -39.08 22.62
C ALA A 584 11.68 -39.66 21.99
N ARG A 585 11.22 -40.86 22.37
CA ARG A 585 9.91 -41.41 21.95
C ARG A 585 8.76 -40.68 22.63
N GLY A 586 8.96 -40.23 23.86
CA GLY A 586 8.00 -39.37 24.57
C GLY A 586 7.75 -38.05 23.85
N VAL A 587 8.77 -37.46 23.20
CA VAL A 587 8.59 -36.23 22.40
C VAL A 587 7.67 -36.50 21.20
N THR A 588 7.90 -37.62 20.51
CA THR A 588 7.06 -38.04 19.38
C THR A 588 5.63 -38.33 19.82
N ALA A 589 5.45 -39.02 20.96
CA ALA A 589 4.14 -39.28 21.54
C ALA A 589 3.41 -37.98 21.90
N LEU A 590 4.09 -37.01 22.52
CA LEU A 590 3.51 -35.69 22.82
C LEU A 590 3.10 -34.94 21.56
N PHE A 591 3.97 -34.89 20.54
CA PHE A 591 3.66 -34.22 19.27
C PHE A 591 2.47 -34.87 18.56
N ARG A 592 2.39 -36.20 18.53
CA ARG A 592 1.27 -36.91 17.93
C ARG A 592 -0.03 -36.73 18.71
N ALA A 593 0.05 -36.64 20.04
CA ALA A 593 -1.13 -36.47 20.88
C ALA A 593 -1.71 -35.05 20.77
N LEU A 594 -0.90 -34.01 20.92
CA LEU A 594 -1.39 -32.63 20.98
C LEU A 594 -1.86 -32.12 19.62
N ARG A 595 -3.09 -31.59 19.57
CA ARG A 595 -3.74 -31.12 18.33
C ARG A 595 -2.90 -30.10 17.56
N VAL A 596 -2.29 -29.15 18.26
CA VAL A 596 -1.47 -28.09 17.64
C VAL A 596 -0.11 -28.60 17.18
N LEU A 597 0.44 -29.63 17.83
CA LEU A 597 1.76 -30.18 17.50
C LEU A 597 1.69 -31.30 16.46
N SER A 598 0.57 -31.99 16.33
CA SER A 598 0.45 -33.14 15.42
C SER A 598 0.70 -32.81 13.95
N PRO A 599 0.21 -31.70 13.36
CA PRO A 599 0.59 -31.30 12.00
C PRO A 599 2.06 -30.86 11.90
N LEU A 600 2.71 -30.55 13.02
CA LEU A 600 4.12 -30.16 13.09
C LEU A 600 5.06 -31.34 13.42
N ALA A 601 4.55 -32.57 13.45
CA ALA A 601 5.36 -33.75 13.77
C ALA A 601 6.53 -33.95 12.78
N PHE A 602 6.40 -33.48 11.53
CA PHE A 602 7.48 -33.52 10.54
C PHE A 602 8.73 -32.72 10.97
N VAL A 603 8.57 -31.71 11.84
CA VAL A 603 9.69 -30.91 12.38
C VAL A 603 10.63 -31.79 13.21
N LEU A 604 10.14 -32.89 13.78
CA LEU A 604 10.97 -33.85 14.50
C LEU A 604 11.92 -34.65 13.59
N TRP A 605 11.73 -34.61 12.27
CA TRP A 605 12.63 -35.22 11.29
C TRP A 605 13.86 -34.35 11.00
N VAL A 606 13.81 -33.05 11.34
CA VAL A 606 14.95 -32.15 11.21
C VAL A 606 16.06 -32.65 12.16
N PRO A 607 17.28 -32.91 11.65
CA PRO A 607 18.38 -33.40 12.47
C PRO A 607 18.60 -32.56 13.73
N GLY A 608 18.69 -33.24 14.88
CA GLY A 608 18.94 -32.61 16.18
C GLY A 608 17.71 -32.09 16.93
N VAL A 609 16.62 -31.72 16.25
CA VAL A 609 15.43 -31.11 16.91
C VAL A 609 14.80 -32.05 17.94
N ARG A 610 14.54 -33.31 17.56
CA ARG A 610 13.97 -34.31 18.47
C ARG A 610 14.84 -34.54 19.70
N GLY A 611 16.17 -34.56 19.54
CA GLY A 611 17.12 -34.74 20.63
C GLY A 611 17.16 -33.53 21.57
N ILE A 612 17.12 -32.31 21.03
CA ILE A 612 17.06 -31.07 21.83
C ILE A 612 15.78 -31.04 22.66
N LEU A 613 14.63 -31.37 22.06
CA LEU A 613 13.35 -31.43 22.76
C LEU A 613 13.35 -32.53 23.83
N ALA A 614 13.94 -33.70 23.55
CA ALA A 614 14.07 -34.77 24.52
C ALA A 614 14.87 -34.33 25.75
N LYS A 615 15.99 -33.64 25.57
CA LYS A 615 16.79 -33.09 26.69
C LYS A 615 16.03 -32.05 27.53
N ARG A 616 15.05 -31.35 26.94
CA ARG A 616 14.25 -30.32 27.61
C ARG A 616 13.02 -30.88 28.32
N LEU A 617 12.37 -31.88 27.73
CA LEU A 617 11.16 -32.53 28.27
C LEU A 617 11.49 -33.70 29.21
N PHE A 618 12.58 -34.41 28.94
CA PHE A 618 13.04 -35.59 29.71
C PHE A 618 14.53 -35.46 30.05
N PRO A 619 14.89 -34.47 30.88
CA PRO A 619 16.27 -34.26 31.31
C PRO A 619 16.78 -35.48 32.08
N ALA A 620 18.00 -35.93 31.73
CA ALA A 620 18.66 -37.04 32.41
C ALA A 620 18.86 -36.72 33.91
N PRO A 621 18.89 -37.74 34.79
CA PRO A 621 19.23 -37.57 36.20
C PRO A 621 20.58 -36.86 36.33
N ALA A 622 20.68 -35.86 37.22
CA ALA A 622 21.97 -35.30 37.58
C ALA A 622 22.76 -36.36 38.36
N GLY A 623 23.60 -37.15 37.67
CA GLY A 623 24.42 -38.17 38.35
C GLY A 623 25.06 -39.29 37.51
N SER A 624 24.89 -39.36 36.18
CA SER A 624 25.64 -40.38 35.40
C SER A 624 27.05 -39.87 35.06
N VAL A 625 28.01 -40.12 35.96
CA VAL A 625 29.43 -40.16 35.63
C VAL A 625 29.60 -41.19 34.50
N PRO A 626 30.31 -40.89 33.39
CA PRO A 626 30.60 -41.90 32.37
C PRO A 626 31.31 -43.09 33.04
N PRO A 627 30.96 -44.35 32.73
CA PRO A 627 31.70 -45.48 33.28
C PRO A 627 33.18 -45.32 32.93
N ALA A 628 34.05 -45.45 33.94
CA ALA A 628 35.49 -45.42 33.75
C ALA A 628 35.88 -46.46 32.67
N PRO A 629 36.81 -46.12 31.76
CA PRO A 629 37.21 -47.05 30.71
C PRO A 629 37.75 -48.33 31.38
N THR A 630 37.09 -49.46 31.10
CA THR A 630 37.56 -50.77 31.54
C THR A 630 38.90 -51.04 30.88
N ALA A 631 39.95 -51.13 31.71
CA ALA A 631 41.28 -51.52 31.27
C ALA A 631 41.21 -52.90 30.61
N SER A 632 41.57 -52.97 29.34
CA SER A 632 41.75 -54.23 28.62
C SER A 632 42.98 -54.95 29.18
N THR A 633 42.78 -56.10 29.80
CA THR A 633 43.84 -57.08 30.06
C THR A 633 44.50 -57.50 28.74
N PRO A 634 45.84 -57.51 28.65
CA PRO A 634 46.52 -57.94 27.46
C PRO A 634 46.46 -59.47 27.34
N VAL A 635 45.81 -59.96 26.30
CA VAL A 635 45.91 -61.36 25.88
C VAL A 635 47.27 -61.52 25.21
N GLY A 636 48.15 -62.26 25.87
CA GLY A 636 49.37 -62.76 25.25
C GLY A 636 49.04 -63.82 24.21
N ALA A 637 49.76 -63.81 23.10
CA ALA A 637 49.93 -64.99 22.25
C ALA A 637 51.35 -64.97 21.67
N ARG A 638 51.95 -66.15 21.73
CA ARG A 638 53.17 -66.58 21.06
C ARG A 638 53.02 -66.54 19.54
#